data_AF-A0A812J998-F1
#
_entry.id   AF-A0A812J998-F1
#
_cell.length_a   1.000
_cell.length_b   1.000
_cell.length_c   1.000
_cell.angle_alpha   90.00
_cell.angle_beta   90.00
_cell.angle_gamma   90.00
#
_symmetry.space_group_name_H-M   'P 1'
#
loop_
_entity.id
_entity.type
_entity.pdbx_description
1 polymer ?
#
loop_
_entity_poly.entity_id
_entity_poly.type
_entity_poly.pdbx_seq_one_letter_code
_entity_poly.pdbx_strand_id
1 'polypeptide(L)'
;MALADAPAELRNDRDVVWLAVMQNAQALQFAPDALKADKDIVRRAVKKDGLALEFVDEHLTHDAELARFAVQQNGRALQYVGEELRGDQGLVLDAVANNWQALHFAAEECRNSQSIILAAAQQNLEAAMDLASKTLKNSEEFAMAAVRLNYTAFQYISPRLRKDAKFVLNAVQEHSGVLQYAPLHQGNDEIVMAAVQHNGMALEFSLKRMRANKTVVLAAVMQNGLALQFAPQTLQRDREVVTAAVAQDSAALQYAFFQLQGDREIVMAAAKQGEFALRFASEELRCDKDVVTEAVAQHGLALQFAPRDLQGDGEVVLAAVTQNGLALQFASRNLREDSECVMAAVRKTGIALEFASDGLRSKQDIVLTALTADHKAIQFAAERLLHDKAFFMQAVEINGSLLEYAPEELLHNKDIVAAADTSLQRAADLPNFHGPEMFAIQFLPEKMQTNKECALDSVGHRGGALQHLVDAMKLDKEIVTQAVKQNGWALQYAHAVLRSDSEVVFWAVQQNGFAIQFASPALQQDKFIAETAVSSRGGALKFVHRQIAKEKDIVLAAVRQDGRALQFAFPEFQEDREVVLAAVQQNGEALRFTRFGGDKDVVLAAVERNGVTLEYASQELQDDVRTVLAAIHNNGVALKYASKRLRSDRTFVLDAVRSTRASWLVRLAGDNLCTDEAFVQTCNEAAGTGLVFTYYYSYDCFQDMRLLFTASGASVPGGSAYELVMAKLREEKGSAATVWFDGIPVFGISADSGRWLHPYGEECGRDMVEVPPPGPGRHPMWNAMLESRIGDKEPAAGAKHPCWCCHWLRAVKKSHEEGAVVCCTTSNIYQDDWVAKYGAGSSELSDASADQLRLPRETFKNGKPEGWGEGSIQVSNGRSFLREAKVHPRTKLPLGIGCRWERKALDGLEFPVYVFFMP
;
A
#
# COMPACT_ATOMS: atom_id res chain seq x y z
N MET A 1 -27.40 -23.08 -35.14
CA MET A 1 -26.26 -23.36 -36.04
C MET A 1 -25.53 -22.05 -36.24
N ALA A 2 -24.21 -22.00 -36.02
CA ALA A 2 -23.46 -20.78 -36.34
C ALA A 2 -23.40 -20.63 -37.87
N LEU A 3 -23.27 -19.40 -38.38
CA LEU A 3 -23.14 -19.17 -39.82
C LEU A 3 -21.88 -19.84 -40.40
N ALA A 4 -20.84 -20.02 -39.57
CA ALA A 4 -19.63 -20.78 -39.89
C ALA A 4 -19.91 -22.26 -40.28
N ASP A 5 -20.85 -22.90 -39.59
CA ASP A 5 -21.20 -24.32 -39.80
C ASP A 5 -22.26 -24.52 -40.89
N ALA A 6 -22.76 -23.42 -41.48
CA ALA A 6 -23.88 -23.48 -42.40
C ALA A 6 -23.45 -23.98 -43.81
N PRO A 7 -24.30 -24.80 -44.47
CA PRO A 7 -24.16 -25.13 -45.90
C PRO A 7 -23.99 -23.89 -46.77
N ALA A 8 -23.31 -24.06 -47.91
CA ALA A 8 -23.00 -22.95 -48.81
C ALA A 8 -24.25 -22.23 -49.33
N GLU A 9 -25.38 -22.95 -49.52
CA GLU A 9 -26.65 -22.34 -49.92
C GLU A 9 -27.14 -21.32 -48.86
N LEU A 10 -27.03 -21.66 -47.57
CA LEU A 10 -27.46 -20.80 -46.47
C LEU A 10 -26.48 -19.67 -46.15
N ARG A 11 -25.19 -19.81 -46.46
CA ARG A 11 -24.23 -18.70 -46.38
C ARG A 11 -24.37 -17.69 -47.52
N ASN A 12 -24.91 -18.13 -48.66
CA ASN A 12 -25.19 -17.26 -49.81
C ASN A 12 -26.58 -16.60 -49.73
N ASP A 13 -27.43 -17.00 -48.79
CA ASP A 13 -28.74 -16.40 -48.57
C ASP A 13 -28.63 -15.08 -47.79
N ARG A 14 -29.10 -13.99 -48.42
CA ARG A 14 -29.04 -12.63 -47.88
C ARG A 14 -29.77 -12.48 -46.55
N ASP A 15 -30.93 -13.10 -46.41
CA ASP A 15 -31.78 -12.94 -45.23
C ASP A 15 -31.25 -13.80 -44.06
N VAL A 16 -30.66 -14.96 -44.35
CA VAL A 16 -29.92 -15.77 -43.36
C VAL A 16 -28.69 -15.02 -42.84
N VAL A 17 -27.90 -14.39 -43.73
CA VAL A 17 -26.74 -13.57 -43.32
C VAL A 17 -27.18 -12.33 -42.54
N TRP A 18 -28.26 -11.65 -42.96
CA TRP A 18 -28.86 -10.53 -42.24
C TRP A 18 -29.27 -10.92 -40.81
N LEU A 19 -29.98 -12.05 -40.65
CA LEU A 19 -30.39 -12.57 -39.33
C LEU A 19 -29.19 -13.01 -38.48
N ALA A 20 -28.15 -13.58 -39.08
CA ALA A 20 -26.92 -13.94 -38.39
C ALA A 20 -26.18 -12.70 -37.86
N VAL A 21 -26.03 -11.65 -38.69
CA VAL A 21 -25.45 -10.35 -38.31
C VAL A 21 -26.29 -9.66 -37.22
N MET A 22 -27.63 -9.76 -37.30
CA MET A 22 -28.51 -9.28 -36.22
C MET A 22 -28.23 -9.95 -34.87
N GLN A 23 -27.79 -11.21 -34.83
CA GLN A 23 -27.42 -11.91 -33.60
C GLN A 23 -25.95 -11.72 -33.19
N ASN A 24 -25.00 -11.76 -34.12
CA ASN A 24 -23.59 -11.47 -33.89
C ASN A 24 -22.99 -10.74 -35.10
N ALA A 25 -22.46 -9.53 -34.92
CA ALA A 25 -21.87 -8.74 -35.99
C ALA A 25 -20.65 -9.43 -36.63
N GLN A 26 -19.87 -10.19 -35.85
CA GLN A 26 -18.74 -10.97 -36.37
C GLN A 26 -19.16 -12.15 -37.26
N ALA A 27 -20.46 -12.47 -37.37
CA ALA A 27 -20.92 -13.44 -38.37
C ALA A 27 -20.60 -13.00 -39.81
N LEU A 28 -20.43 -11.69 -40.05
CA LEU A 28 -20.08 -11.13 -41.36
C LEU A 28 -18.80 -11.73 -41.97
N GLN A 29 -17.84 -12.18 -41.15
CA GLN A 29 -16.61 -12.82 -41.63
C GLN A 29 -16.88 -14.07 -42.51
N PHE A 30 -17.97 -14.80 -42.22
CA PHE A 30 -18.36 -16.03 -42.90
C PHE A 30 -19.29 -15.81 -44.11
N ALA A 31 -19.69 -14.57 -44.36
CA ALA A 31 -20.49 -14.19 -45.53
C ALA A 31 -19.63 -14.17 -46.81
N PRO A 32 -20.22 -14.46 -47.99
CA PRO A 32 -19.56 -14.27 -49.28
C PRO A 32 -19.35 -12.78 -49.57
N ASP A 33 -18.38 -12.48 -50.43
CA ASP A 33 -17.91 -11.11 -50.69
C ASP A 33 -19.02 -10.19 -51.22
N ALA A 34 -19.94 -10.74 -52.04
CA ALA A 34 -21.12 -10.01 -52.51
C ALA A 34 -22.04 -9.49 -51.37
N LEU A 35 -22.07 -10.16 -50.21
CA LEU A 35 -22.82 -9.73 -49.03
C LEU A 35 -21.96 -8.90 -48.05
N LYS A 36 -20.63 -9.01 -48.12
CA LYS A 36 -19.68 -8.07 -47.47
C LYS A 36 -19.65 -6.69 -48.14
N ALA A 37 -20.14 -6.60 -49.37
CA ALA A 37 -20.39 -5.35 -50.10
C ALA A 37 -21.84 -4.83 -49.99
N ASP A 38 -22.75 -5.53 -49.30
CA ASP A 38 -24.13 -5.07 -49.09
C ASP A 38 -24.17 -3.98 -48.01
N LYS A 39 -24.41 -2.73 -48.42
CA LYS A 39 -24.41 -1.56 -47.54
C LYS A 39 -25.37 -1.67 -46.35
N ASP A 40 -26.50 -2.37 -46.47
CA ASP A 40 -27.46 -2.48 -45.38
C ASP A 40 -27.00 -3.50 -44.34
N ILE A 41 -26.52 -4.68 -44.78
CA ILE A 41 -25.93 -5.70 -43.90
C ILE A 41 -24.72 -5.12 -43.17
N VAL A 42 -23.82 -4.46 -43.91
CA VAL A 42 -22.59 -3.86 -43.40
C VAL A 42 -22.90 -2.74 -42.39
N ARG A 43 -23.78 -1.79 -42.72
CA ARG A 43 -24.17 -0.71 -41.80
C ARG A 43 -24.84 -1.27 -40.54
N ARG A 44 -25.55 -2.39 -40.64
CA ARG A 44 -26.18 -3.06 -39.49
C ARG A 44 -25.14 -3.76 -38.60
N ALA A 45 -24.14 -4.41 -39.19
CA ALA A 45 -23.01 -5.02 -38.48
C ALA A 45 -22.19 -3.97 -37.72
N VAL A 46 -21.71 -2.94 -38.43
CA VAL A 46 -20.86 -1.88 -37.89
C VAL A 46 -21.54 -1.08 -36.77
N LYS A 47 -22.85 -0.81 -36.88
CA LYS A 47 -23.63 -0.17 -35.80
C LYS A 47 -23.82 -1.04 -34.56
N LYS A 48 -23.54 -2.34 -34.64
CA LYS A 48 -23.65 -3.28 -33.52
C LYS A 48 -22.28 -3.55 -32.87
N ASP A 49 -21.25 -3.72 -33.70
CA ASP A 49 -19.85 -3.81 -33.30
C ASP A 49 -18.99 -3.08 -34.34
N GLY A 50 -18.31 -2.01 -33.95
CA GLY A 50 -17.46 -1.21 -34.83
C GLY A 50 -16.28 -2.00 -35.39
N LEU A 51 -15.83 -3.06 -34.69
CA LEU A 51 -14.78 -3.95 -35.19
C LEU A 51 -15.24 -4.84 -36.36
N ALA A 52 -16.55 -4.97 -36.60
CA ALA A 52 -17.06 -5.70 -37.76
C ALA A 52 -16.61 -5.09 -39.10
N LEU A 53 -16.11 -3.84 -39.10
CA LEU A 53 -15.47 -3.18 -40.25
C LEU A 53 -14.26 -3.97 -40.80
N GLU A 54 -13.63 -4.81 -39.99
CA GLU A 54 -12.55 -5.75 -40.41
C GLU A 54 -12.98 -6.71 -41.54
N PHE A 55 -14.25 -7.08 -41.58
CA PHE A 55 -14.79 -8.11 -42.49
C PHE A 55 -15.57 -7.54 -43.68
N VAL A 56 -15.57 -6.23 -43.84
CA VAL A 56 -16.31 -5.48 -44.85
C VAL A 56 -15.50 -5.40 -46.15
N ASP A 57 -16.19 -5.31 -47.29
CA ASP A 57 -15.55 -5.07 -48.58
C ASP A 57 -14.72 -3.76 -48.58
N GLU A 58 -13.52 -3.81 -49.16
CA GLU A 58 -12.55 -2.70 -49.15
C GLU A 58 -13.12 -1.39 -49.72
N HIS A 59 -14.06 -1.45 -50.67
CA HIS A 59 -14.69 -0.25 -51.22
C HIS A 59 -15.53 0.51 -50.18
N LEU A 60 -16.08 -0.19 -49.18
CA LEU A 60 -16.93 0.39 -48.14
C LEU A 60 -16.14 0.90 -46.92
N THR A 61 -14.88 0.49 -46.71
CA THR A 61 -14.04 1.05 -45.63
C THR A 61 -13.69 2.53 -45.86
N HIS A 62 -13.89 3.00 -47.10
CA HIS A 62 -13.74 4.38 -47.55
C HIS A 62 -15.05 5.21 -47.42
N ASP A 63 -16.13 4.65 -46.88
CA ASP A 63 -17.40 5.36 -46.64
C ASP A 63 -17.35 6.15 -45.31
N ALA A 64 -17.33 7.49 -45.41
CA ALA A 64 -17.15 8.37 -44.25
C ALA A 64 -18.32 8.32 -43.24
N GLU A 65 -19.55 7.98 -43.64
CA GLU A 65 -20.63 7.77 -42.68
C GLU A 65 -20.42 6.44 -41.92
N LEU A 66 -20.08 5.37 -42.65
CA LEU A 66 -19.83 4.07 -42.05
C LEU A 66 -18.66 4.11 -41.06
N ALA A 67 -17.57 4.78 -41.44
CA ALA A 67 -16.40 4.99 -40.58
C ALA A 67 -16.76 5.72 -39.28
N ARG A 68 -17.58 6.79 -39.33
CA ARG A 68 -18.06 7.48 -38.11
C ARG A 68 -18.86 6.56 -37.19
N PHE A 69 -19.81 5.78 -37.73
CA PHE A 69 -20.55 4.81 -36.93
C PHE A 69 -19.64 3.76 -36.28
N ALA A 70 -18.58 3.33 -36.99
CA ALA A 70 -17.61 2.37 -36.45
C ALA A 70 -16.83 2.94 -35.27
N VAL A 71 -16.21 4.12 -35.43
CA VAL A 71 -15.34 4.70 -34.39
C VAL A 71 -16.10 5.24 -33.18
N GLN A 72 -17.34 5.70 -33.36
CA GLN A 72 -18.22 6.11 -32.26
C GLN A 72 -18.70 4.91 -31.43
N GLN A 73 -18.79 3.72 -32.01
CA GLN A 73 -19.09 2.49 -31.27
C GLN A 73 -17.82 1.95 -30.58
N ASN A 74 -16.67 1.96 -31.28
CA ASN A 74 -15.37 1.55 -30.74
C ASN A 74 -14.23 2.27 -31.47
N GLY A 75 -13.50 3.15 -30.78
CA GLY A 75 -12.41 3.93 -31.37
C GLY A 75 -11.30 3.11 -32.03
N ARG A 76 -11.10 1.84 -31.64
CA ARG A 76 -10.14 0.93 -32.31
C ARG A 76 -10.54 0.56 -33.74
N ALA A 77 -11.80 0.73 -34.14
CA ALA A 77 -12.26 0.48 -35.50
C ALA A 77 -11.54 1.35 -36.55
N LEU A 78 -10.90 2.46 -36.13
CA LEU A 78 -10.07 3.30 -37.00
C LEU A 78 -8.95 2.51 -37.70
N GLN A 79 -8.47 1.39 -37.13
CA GLN A 79 -7.48 0.52 -37.77
C GLN A 79 -7.97 -0.17 -39.06
N TYR A 80 -9.29 -0.24 -39.27
CA TYR A 80 -9.94 -0.87 -40.44
C TYR A 80 -10.58 0.14 -41.40
N VAL A 81 -10.61 1.42 -41.06
CA VAL A 81 -11.06 2.52 -41.95
C VAL A 81 -10.06 2.69 -43.10
N GLY A 82 -10.50 3.09 -44.30
CA GLY A 82 -9.62 3.36 -45.45
C GLY A 82 -8.60 4.48 -45.16
N GLU A 83 -7.40 4.38 -45.73
CA GLU A 83 -6.26 5.23 -45.32
C GLU A 83 -6.53 6.73 -45.47
N GLU A 84 -7.22 7.15 -46.54
CA GLU A 84 -7.60 8.55 -46.78
C GLU A 84 -8.41 9.18 -45.64
N LEU A 85 -9.27 8.39 -44.98
CA LEU A 85 -10.12 8.85 -43.89
C LEU A 85 -9.41 8.85 -42.53
N ARG A 86 -8.28 8.13 -42.37
CA ARG A 86 -7.49 8.14 -41.12
C ARG A 86 -6.79 9.48 -40.86
N GLY A 87 -6.79 10.38 -41.84
CA GLY A 87 -6.35 11.78 -41.72
C GLY A 87 -7.45 12.79 -41.38
N ASP A 88 -8.73 12.39 -41.34
CA ASP A 88 -9.83 13.29 -40.99
C ASP A 88 -9.79 13.61 -39.48
N GLN A 89 -9.47 14.86 -39.15
CA GLN A 89 -9.32 15.29 -37.76
C GLN A 89 -10.59 15.16 -36.92
N GLY A 90 -11.78 15.24 -37.53
CA GLY A 90 -13.04 15.05 -36.84
C GLY A 90 -13.30 13.58 -36.50
N LEU A 91 -13.10 12.69 -37.48
CA LEU A 91 -13.22 11.24 -37.30
C LEU A 91 -12.21 10.72 -36.27
N VAL A 92 -10.96 11.19 -36.33
CA VAL A 92 -9.92 10.81 -35.36
C VAL A 92 -10.24 11.36 -33.97
N LEU A 93 -10.76 12.58 -33.85
CA LEU A 93 -11.17 13.13 -32.55
C LEU A 93 -12.31 12.32 -31.93
N ASP A 94 -13.34 11.95 -32.70
CA ASP A 94 -14.43 11.07 -32.27
C ASP A 94 -13.91 9.69 -31.81
N ALA A 95 -12.96 9.12 -32.54
CA ALA A 95 -12.33 7.83 -32.20
C ALA A 95 -11.53 7.92 -30.88
N VAL A 96 -10.69 8.95 -30.76
CA VAL A 96 -9.79 9.18 -29.61
C VAL A 96 -10.57 9.54 -28.35
N ALA A 97 -11.65 10.32 -28.46
CA ALA A 97 -12.52 10.67 -27.35
C ALA A 97 -13.15 9.44 -26.66
N ASN A 98 -13.39 8.35 -27.42
CA ASN A 98 -13.89 7.08 -26.89
C ASN A 98 -12.78 6.09 -26.51
N ASN A 99 -11.64 6.08 -27.20
CA ASN A 99 -10.49 5.27 -26.85
C ASN A 99 -9.18 5.89 -27.37
N TRP A 100 -8.31 6.34 -26.46
CA TRP A 100 -7.01 6.94 -26.80
C TRP A 100 -6.13 6.06 -27.71
N GLN A 101 -6.27 4.73 -27.66
CA GLN A 101 -5.50 3.80 -28.51
C GLN A 101 -5.77 4.00 -30.01
N ALA A 102 -6.89 4.62 -30.39
CA ALA A 102 -7.18 5.01 -31.76
C ALA A 102 -6.06 5.86 -32.38
N LEU A 103 -5.36 6.67 -31.58
CA LEU A 103 -4.29 7.55 -32.02
C LEU A 103 -3.08 6.82 -32.66
N HIS A 104 -2.89 5.53 -32.37
CA HIS A 104 -1.89 4.71 -33.06
C HIS A 104 -2.21 4.50 -34.54
N PHE A 105 -3.49 4.48 -34.91
CA PHE A 105 -3.99 4.21 -36.26
C PHE A 105 -4.32 5.48 -37.05
N ALA A 106 -4.34 6.64 -36.39
CA ALA A 106 -4.49 7.93 -37.04
C ALA A 106 -3.26 8.29 -37.89
N ALA A 107 -3.49 9.04 -38.98
CA ALA A 107 -2.42 9.56 -39.82
C ALA A 107 -1.52 10.54 -39.04
N GLU A 108 -0.27 10.72 -39.47
CA GLU A 108 0.74 11.45 -38.70
C GLU A 108 0.41 12.94 -38.53
N GLU A 109 -0.35 13.52 -39.46
CA GLU A 109 -0.87 14.89 -39.43
C GLU A 109 -1.76 15.12 -38.21
N CYS A 110 -2.55 14.11 -37.81
CA CYS A 110 -3.42 14.19 -36.64
C CYS A 110 -2.63 14.24 -35.32
N ARG A 111 -1.41 13.70 -35.29
CA ARG A 111 -0.51 13.78 -34.13
C ARG A 111 0.03 15.19 -33.88
N ASN A 112 -0.19 16.12 -34.81
CA ASN A 112 0.11 17.54 -34.67
C ASN A 112 -1.11 18.38 -34.20
N SER A 113 -2.29 17.77 -34.00
CA SER A 113 -3.49 18.48 -33.56
C SER A 113 -3.59 18.58 -32.04
N GLN A 114 -3.65 19.81 -31.52
CA GLN A 114 -3.81 20.09 -30.09
C GLN A 114 -5.06 19.44 -29.49
N SER A 115 -6.21 19.50 -30.18
CA SER A 115 -7.47 18.97 -29.64
C SER A 115 -7.45 17.45 -29.51
N ILE A 116 -6.91 16.75 -30.51
CA ILE A 116 -6.80 15.28 -30.53
C ILE A 116 -5.87 14.81 -29.42
N ILE A 117 -4.69 15.42 -29.29
CA ILE A 117 -3.72 15.03 -28.26
C ILE A 117 -4.23 15.34 -26.85
N LEU A 118 -4.88 16.49 -26.62
CA LEU A 118 -5.45 16.81 -25.30
C LEU A 118 -6.64 15.91 -24.95
N ALA A 119 -7.46 15.49 -25.93
CA ALA A 119 -8.52 14.51 -25.71
C ALA A 119 -7.97 13.13 -25.33
N ALA A 120 -6.91 12.66 -26.00
CA ALA A 120 -6.20 11.43 -25.60
C ALA A 120 -5.59 11.56 -24.20
N ALA A 121 -5.01 12.72 -23.88
CA ALA A 121 -4.32 12.97 -22.61
C ALA A 121 -5.23 12.96 -21.38
N GLN A 122 -6.54 13.20 -21.55
CA GLN A 122 -7.54 13.04 -20.48
C GLN A 122 -7.71 11.58 -20.04
N GLN A 123 -7.47 10.60 -20.92
CA GLN A 123 -7.53 9.17 -20.61
C GLN A 123 -6.16 8.59 -20.26
N ASN A 124 -5.12 8.95 -21.03
CA ASN A 124 -3.75 8.50 -20.80
C ASN A 124 -2.76 9.58 -21.25
N LEU A 125 -2.33 10.41 -20.29
CA LEU A 125 -1.39 11.51 -20.53
C LEU A 125 -0.07 11.04 -21.14
N GLU A 126 0.53 9.97 -20.61
CA GLU A 126 1.85 9.50 -21.04
C GLU A 126 1.84 9.06 -22.50
N ALA A 127 0.93 8.14 -22.85
CA ALA A 127 0.85 7.61 -24.21
C ALA A 127 0.39 8.67 -25.24
N ALA A 128 -0.52 9.56 -24.85
CA ALA A 128 -0.93 10.70 -25.68
C ALA A 128 0.23 11.66 -25.93
N MET A 129 1.01 11.98 -24.89
CA MET A 129 2.18 12.84 -25.03
C MET A 129 3.26 12.15 -25.84
N ASP A 130 3.53 10.85 -25.70
CA ASP A 130 4.55 10.17 -26.52
C ASP A 130 4.20 10.20 -28.01
N LEU A 131 2.94 9.95 -28.37
CA LEU A 131 2.44 10.01 -29.74
C LEU A 131 2.39 11.44 -30.32
N ALA A 132 2.35 12.49 -29.48
CA ALA A 132 2.28 13.87 -29.92
C ALA A 132 3.54 14.32 -30.70
N SER A 133 3.32 15.08 -31.77
CA SER A 133 4.39 15.52 -32.67
C SER A 133 5.44 16.40 -31.97
N LYS A 134 6.68 16.37 -32.49
CA LYS A 134 7.76 17.25 -31.99
C LYS A 134 7.44 18.74 -32.18
N THR A 135 6.69 19.09 -33.24
CA THR A 135 6.23 20.45 -33.51
C THR A 135 5.20 20.91 -32.48
N LEU A 136 4.23 20.06 -32.11
CA LEU A 136 3.23 20.38 -31.10
C LEU A 136 3.85 20.50 -29.70
N LYS A 137 4.76 19.60 -29.32
CA LYS A 137 5.57 19.68 -28.08
C LYS A 137 6.44 20.94 -27.95
N ASN A 138 6.68 21.65 -29.06
CA ASN A 138 7.41 22.92 -29.11
C ASN A 138 6.48 24.15 -29.02
N SER A 139 5.15 24.01 -29.07
CA SER A 139 4.20 25.11 -28.90
C SER A 139 4.00 25.45 -27.43
N GLU A 140 4.19 26.73 -27.07
CA GLU A 140 3.93 27.26 -25.73
C GLU A 140 2.45 27.15 -25.32
N GLU A 141 1.54 27.33 -26.28
CA GLU A 141 0.09 27.30 -26.06
C GLU A 141 -0.38 25.88 -25.70
N PHE A 142 0.07 24.87 -26.47
CA PHE A 142 -0.17 23.46 -26.17
C PHE A 142 0.49 23.05 -24.85
N ALA A 143 1.74 23.48 -24.64
CA ALA A 143 2.51 23.18 -23.44
C ALA A 143 1.83 23.69 -22.15
N MET A 144 1.30 24.92 -22.15
CA MET A 144 0.51 25.45 -21.03
C MET A 144 -0.83 24.73 -20.87
N ALA A 145 -1.53 24.42 -21.97
CA ALA A 145 -2.79 23.68 -21.90
C ALA A 145 -2.60 22.27 -21.29
N ALA A 146 -1.51 21.59 -21.62
CA ALA A 146 -1.15 20.30 -21.05
C ALA A 146 -0.80 20.42 -19.54
N VAL A 147 -0.05 21.43 -19.12
CA VAL A 147 0.26 21.69 -17.69
C VAL A 147 -0.99 21.97 -16.87
N ARG A 148 -1.96 22.73 -17.41
CA ARG A 148 -3.24 23.00 -16.75
C ARG A 148 -4.14 21.76 -16.63
N LEU A 149 -4.07 20.84 -17.59
CA LEU A 149 -4.74 19.54 -17.49
C LEU A 149 -4.07 18.65 -16.43
N ASN A 150 -2.73 18.58 -16.45
CA ASN A 150 -1.94 17.88 -15.44
C ASN A 150 -0.49 18.41 -15.44
N TYR A 151 -0.02 18.90 -14.30
CA TYR A 151 1.33 19.50 -14.18
C TYR A 151 2.47 18.52 -14.50
N THR A 152 2.26 17.20 -14.37
CA THR A 152 3.26 16.19 -14.75
C THR A 152 3.50 16.15 -16.27
N ALA A 153 2.58 16.66 -17.08
CA ALA A 153 2.74 16.82 -18.53
C ALA A 153 4.02 17.60 -18.89
N PHE A 154 4.49 18.45 -17.97
CA PHE A 154 5.74 19.20 -18.10
C PHE A 154 6.94 18.33 -18.50
N GLN A 155 7.03 17.07 -18.02
CA GLN A 155 8.16 16.19 -18.34
C GLN A 155 8.27 15.83 -19.83
N TYR A 156 7.14 15.82 -20.55
CA TYR A 156 7.07 15.50 -21.98
C TYR A 156 7.16 16.74 -22.89
N ILE A 157 7.11 17.95 -22.33
CA ILE A 157 7.27 19.21 -23.07
C ILE A 157 8.70 19.30 -23.65
N SER A 158 8.83 19.98 -24.78
CA SER A 158 10.12 20.16 -25.46
C SER A 158 11.25 20.62 -24.54
N PRO A 159 12.49 20.13 -24.73
CA PRO A 159 13.67 20.64 -24.03
C PRO A 159 13.96 22.12 -24.26
N ARG A 160 13.32 22.76 -25.26
CA ARG A 160 13.40 24.21 -25.50
C ARG A 160 12.60 24.96 -24.44
N LEU A 161 11.31 24.68 -24.30
CA LEU A 161 10.43 25.35 -23.34
C LEU A 161 10.82 25.03 -21.89
N ARG A 162 11.24 23.78 -21.60
CA ARG A 162 11.77 23.39 -20.29
C ARG A 162 13.08 24.08 -19.85
N LYS A 163 13.73 24.83 -20.75
CA LYS A 163 14.90 25.67 -20.46
C LYS A 163 14.56 27.16 -20.37
N ASP A 164 13.38 27.56 -20.81
CA ASP A 164 12.95 28.95 -20.83
C ASP A 164 12.43 29.33 -19.44
N ALA A 165 13.22 30.12 -18.71
CA ALA A 165 12.89 30.54 -17.36
C ALA A 165 11.55 31.29 -17.26
N LYS A 166 11.14 32.02 -18.32
CA LYS A 166 9.85 32.74 -18.32
C LYS A 166 8.69 31.76 -18.45
N PHE A 167 8.81 30.77 -19.33
CA PHE A 167 7.83 29.70 -19.46
C PHE A 167 7.71 28.88 -18.15
N VAL A 168 8.85 28.49 -17.57
CA VAL A 168 8.85 27.74 -16.30
C VAL A 168 8.25 28.56 -15.15
N LEU A 169 8.53 29.87 -15.06
CA LEU A 169 7.93 30.74 -14.05
C LEU A 169 6.38 30.75 -14.16
N ASN A 170 5.86 30.96 -15.37
CA ASN A 170 4.41 30.93 -15.62
C ASN A 170 3.80 29.56 -15.25
N ALA A 171 4.46 28.46 -15.64
CA ALA A 171 3.99 27.11 -15.34
C ALA A 171 4.03 26.78 -13.83
N VAL A 172 5.02 27.30 -13.09
CA VAL A 172 5.13 27.17 -11.62
C VAL A 172 4.08 28.01 -10.88
N GLN A 173 3.69 29.18 -11.42
CA GLN A 173 2.60 29.99 -10.87
C GLN A 173 1.23 29.33 -11.04
N GLU A 174 1.00 28.63 -12.15
CA GLU A 174 -0.19 27.78 -12.35
C GLU A 174 -0.17 26.56 -11.44
N HIS A 175 0.99 25.88 -11.30
CA HIS A 175 1.13 24.75 -10.39
C HIS A 175 2.57 24.59 -9.85
N SER A 176 2.78 24.84 -8.56
CA SER A 176 4.09 24.79 -7.89
C SER A 176 4.84 23.46 -8.06
N GLY A 177 4.12 22.33 -8.21
CA GLY A 177 4.68 21.01 -8.49
C GLY A 177 5.48 20.90 -9.81
N VAL A 178 5.35 21.86 -10.74
CA VAL A 178 6.18 21.92 -11.95
C VAL A 178 7.68 22.02 -11.61
N LEU A 179 8.04 22.58 -10.46
CA LEU A 179 9.43 22.70 -10.01
C LEU A 179 10.15 21.34 -9.89
N GLN A 180 9.41 20.27 -9.55
CA GLN A 180 9.92 18.90 -9.51
C GLN A 180 10.46 18.44 -10.88
N TYR A 181 9.79 18.82 -11.97
CA TYR A 181 10.10 18.43 -13.34
C TYR A 181 10.99 19.45 -14.10
N ALA A 182 11.38 20.53 -13.42
CA ALA A 182 12.21 21.61 -13.96
C ALA A 182 13.61 21.68 -13.28
N PRO A 183 14.46 20.63 -13.35
CA PRO A 183 15.70 20.54 -12.58
C PRO A 183 16.71 21.67 -12.83
N LEU A 184 16.69 22.27 -14.03
CA LEU A 184 17.52 23.44 -14.36
C LEU A 184 17.12 24.71 -13.59
N HIS A 185 15.88 24.77 -13.10
CA HIS A 185 15.28 25.92 -12.44
C HIS A 185 15.09 25.74 -10.93
N GLN A 186 15.42 24.56 -10.37
CA GLN A 186 15.39 24.27 -8.93
C GLN A 186 16.38 25.11 -8.09
N GLY A 187 17.26 25.87 -8.74
CA GLY A 187 18.11 26.89 -8.12
C GLY A 187 17.83 28.31 -8.62
N ASN A 188 16.80 28.56 -9.42
CA ASN A 188 16.49 29.92 -9.83
C ASN A 188 15.74 30.62 -8.70
N ASP A 189 16.31 31.70 -8.18
CA ASP A 189 15.83 32.38 -6.97
C ASP A 189 14.39 32.92 -7.14
N GLU A 190 14.04 33.42 -8.33
CA GLU A 190 12.69 33.93 -8.66
C GLU A 190 11.65 32.80 -8.77
N ILE A 191 11.98 31.74 -9.53
CA ILE A 191 11.08 30.59 -9.75
C ILE A 191 10.86 29.80 -8.45
N VAL A 192 11.92 29.59 -7.65
CA VAL A 192 11.80 28.90 -6.36
C VAL A 192 11.03 29.75 -5.36
N MET A 193 11.22 31.08 -5.34
CA MET A 193 10.44 31.96 -4.46
C MET A 193 8.95 31.92 -4.82
N ALA A 194 8.61 32.01 -6.11
CA ALA A 194 7.23 31.86 -6.57
C ALA A 194 6.63 30.50 -6.16
N ALA A 195 7.38 29.41 -6.34
CA ALA A 195 6.94 28.07 -5.95
C ALA A 195 6.61 27.96 -4.45
N VAL A 196 7.49 28.46 -3.56
CA VAL A 196 7.27 28.35 -2.10
C VAL A 196 6.20 29.32 -1.58
N GLN A 197 5.99 30.46 -2.25
CA GLN A 197 4.91 31.40 -1.91
C GLN A 197 3.52 30.83 -2.24
N HIS A 198 3.40 30.05 -3.32
CA HIS A 198 2.16 29.34 -3.64
C HIS A 198 2.00 28.03 -2.84
N ASN A 199 3.10 27.34 -2.52
CA ASN A 199 3.10 26.11 -1.70
C ASN A 199 4.44 25.92 -0.98
N GLY A 200 4.49 26.10 0.34
CA GLY A 200 5.72 26.00 1.13
C GLY A 200 6.42 24.65 1.03
N MET A 201 5.68 23.57 0.76
CA MET A 201 6.25 22.24 0.55
C MET A 201 7.09 22.13 -0.74
N ALA A 202 6.91 23.03 -1.71
CA ALA A 202 7.74 23.08 -2.93
C ALA A 202 9.24 23.34 -2.63
N LEU A 203 9.57 23.77 -1.40
CA LEU A 203 10.94 23.87 -0.89
C LEU A 203 11.71 22.55 -1.02
N GLU A 204 11.03 21.39 -0.91
CA GLU A 204 11.61 20.06 -1.07
C GLU A 204 12.38 19.91 -2.39
N PHE A 205 11.74 20.32 -3.49
CA PHE A 205 12.24 20.20 -4.85
C PHE A 205 13.34 21.21 -5.19
N SER A 206 13.64 22.15 -4.29
CA SER A 206 14.70 23.14 -4.51
C SER A 206 16.10 22.60 -4.18
N LEU A 207 17.11 23.13 -4.87
CA LEU A 207 18.50 22.76 -4.66
C LEU A 207 18.94 23.04 -3.22
N LYS A 208 19.95 22.31 -2.72
CA LYS A 208 20.47 22.46 -1.35
C LYS A 208 20.84 23.91 -0.99
N ARG A 209 21.30 24.73 -1.96
CA ARG A 209 21.59 26.16 -1.74
C ARG A 209 20.34 27.00 -1.46
N MET A 210 19.20 26.64 -2.05
CA MET A 210 17.91 27.32 -1.84
C MET A 210 17.32 26.92 -0.49
N ARG A 211 17.40 25.64 -0.13
CA ARG A 211 17.03 25.16 1.21
C ARG A 211 17.90 25.72 2.33
N ALA A 212 19.12 26.16 2.03
CA ALA A 212 19.99 26.88 2.95
C ALA A 212 19.79 28.42 2.94
N ASN A 213 18.95 28.97 2.04
CA ASN A 213 18.67 30.39 1.99
C ASN A 213 17.57 30.74 3.00
N LYS A 214 17.93 31.44 4.08
CA LYS A 214 17.01 31.82 5.17
C LYS A 214 15.75 32.54 4.66
N THR A 215 15.84 33.42 3.66
CA THR A 215 14.69 34.15 3.12
C THR A 215 13.70 33.23 2.42
N VAL A 216 14.20 32.27 1.64
CA VAL A 216 13.37 31.26 0.94
C VAL A 216 12.72 30.31 1.93
N VAL A 217 13.46 29.88 2.95
CA VAL A 217 12.92 29.02 4.02
C VAL A 217 11.90 29.77 4.87
N LEU A 218 12.11 31.04 5.22
CA LEU A 218 11.13 31.86 5.93
C LEU A 218 9.82 31.98 5.14
N ALA A 219 9.90 32.30 3.84
CA ALA A 219 8.71 32.33 2.98
C ALA A 219 7.98 30.97 2.95
N ALA A 220 8.73 29.86 2.88
CA ALA A 220 8.16 28.52 2.89
C ALA A 220 7.49 28.16 4.23
N VAL A 221 8.11 28.43 5.38
CA VAL A 221 7.55 28.08 6.70
C VAL A 221 6.39 28.99 7.13
N MET A 222 6.38 30.25 6.66
CA MET A 222 5.24 31.15 6.85
C MET A 222 4.02 30.74 6.01
N GLN A 223 4.24 30.04 4.89
CA GLN A 223 3.17 29.44 4.08
C GLN A 223 2.71 28.10 4.68
N ASN A 224 3.66 27.24 5.08
CA ASN A 224 3.43 25.94 5.72
C ASN A 224 4.59 25.59 6.68
N GLY A 225 4.33 25.59 7.99
CA GLY A 225 5.34 25.39 9.04
C GLY A 225 6.07 24.05 8.94
N LEU A 226 5.43 23.01 8.39
CA LEU A 226 6.04 21.70 8.16
C LEU A 226 7.13 21.73 7.08
N ALA A 227 7.25 22.81 6.28
CA ALA A 227 8.36 23.00 5.35
C ALA A 227 9.73 23.09 6.06
N LEU A 228 9.76 23.34 7.38
CA LEU A 228 10.96 23.33 8.23
C LEU A 228 11.73 22.00 8.13
N GLN A 229 11.07 20.89 7.82
CA GLN A 229 11.70 19.58 7.65
C GLN A 229 12.71 19.53 6.49
N PHE A 230 12.54 20.39 5.48
CA PHE A 230 13.44 20.46 4.32
C PHE A 230 14.62 21.42 4.54
N ALA A 231 14.55 22.28 5.56
CA ALA A 231 15.63 23.18 5.91
C ALA A 231 16.82 22.38 6.51
N PRO A 232 18.09 22.79 6.26
CA PRO A 232 19.25 22.16 6.88
C PRO A 232 19.29 22.43 8.39
N GLN A 233 20.05 21.61 9.12
CA GLN A 233 20.22 21.75 10.57
C GLN A 233 20.65 23.15 11.04
N THR A 234 21.33 23.92 10.19
CA THR A 234 21.70 25.32 10.50
C THR A 234 20.48 26.24 10.64
N LEU A 235 19.41 26.00 9.88
CA LEU A 235 18.17 26.77 9.95
C LEU A 235 17.13 26.11 10.89
N GLN A 236 17.19 24.80 11.10
CA GLN A 236 16.45 24.12 12.19
C GLN A 236 16.98 24.48 13.59
N ARG A 237 18.16 25.13 13.66
CA ARG A 237 18.73 25.78 14.86
C ARG A 237 18.51 27.29 14.90
N ASP A 238 17.97 27.88 13.84
CA ASP A 238 17.73 29.32 13.79
C ASP A 238 16.42 29.64 14.52
N ARG A 239 16.54 30.37 15.64
CA ARG A 239 15.41 30.73 16.52
C ARG A 239 14.27 31.39 15.74
N GLU A 240 14.58 32.27 14.81
CA GLU A 240 13.58 33.04 14.05
C GLU A 240 12.82 32.13 13.08
N VAL A 241 13.54 31.27 12.35
CA VAL A 241 12.93 30.31 11.40
C VAL A 241 12.05 29.30 12.13
N VAL A 242 12.52 28.74 13.26
CA VAL A 242 11.73 27.81 14.06
C VAL A 242 10.51 28.49 14.69
N THR A 243 10.66 29.72 15.19
CA THR A 243 9.53 30.48 15.77
C THR A 243 8.47 30.78 14.70
N ALA A 244 8.87 31.17 13.49
CA ALA A 244 7.95 31.39 12.36
C ALA A 244 7.22 30.10 11.96
N ALA A 245 7.93 28.97 11.92
CA ALA A 245 7.34 27.67 11.60
C ALA A 245 6.33 27.20 12.67
N VAL A 246 6.69 27.31 13.96
CA VAL A 246 5.85 26.93 15.11
C VAL A 246 4.64 27.84 15.26
N ALA A 247 4.76 29.12 14.91
CA ALA A 247 3.65 30.07 14.89
C ALA A 247 2.65 29.85 13.73
N GLN A 248 3.05 29.07 12.71
CA GLN A 248 2.18 28.64 11.62
C GLN A 248 1.55 27.27 11.92
N ASP A 249 2.36 26.31 12.40
CA ASP A 249 1.91 24.98 12.85
C ASP A 249 2.77 24.50 14.03
N SER A 250 2.13 24.28 15.19
CA SER A 250 2.77 23.73 16.39
C SER A 250 3.54 22.42 16.16
N ALA A 251 3.10 21.59 15.21
CA ALA A 251 3.75 20.33 14.89
C ALA A 251 5.11 20.51 14.18
N ALA A 252 5.43 21.71 13.68
CA ALA A 252 6.76 22.05 13.17
C ALA A 252 7.85 21.90 14.24
N LEU A 253 7.50 21.96 15.54
CA LEU A 253 8.42 21.75 16.67
C LEU A 253 9.15 20.38 16.59
N GLN A 254 8.57 19.36 15.95
CA GLN A 254 9.22 18.06 15.74
C GLN A 254 10.50 18.15 14.88
N TYR A 255 10.62 19.18 14.04
CA TYR A 255 11.75 19.42 13.15
C TYR A 255 12.73 20.49 13.68
N ALA A 256 12.39 21.12 14.82
CA ALA A 256 13.32 22.00 15.52
C ALA A 256 14.49 21.19 16.11
N PHE A 257 15.68 21.78 16.17
CA PHE A 257 16.80 21.14 16.86
C PHE A 257 16.50 20.95 18.35
N PHE A 258 17.01 19.89 18.98
CA PHE A 258 16.62 19.49 20.35
C PHE A 258 16.79 20.59 21.41
N GLN A 259 17.75 21.51 21.23
CA GLN A 259 17.93 22.66 22.13
C GLN A 259 16.75 23.65 22.06
N LEU A 260 16.11 23.79 20.90
CA LEU A 260 14.91 24.62 20.70
C LEU A 260 13.62 23.89 21.09
N GLN A 261 13.63 22.55 21.11
CA GLN A 261 12.58 21.74 21.76
C GLN A 261 12.63 21.85 23.29
N GLY A 262 13.76 22.27 23.85
CA GLY A 262 13.91 22.69 25.25
C GLY A 262 13.81 24.20 25.47
N ASP A 263 13.50 25.00 24.44
CA ASP A 263 13.35 26.44 24.59
C ASP A 263 11.95 26.81 25.07
N ARG A 264 11.85 27.33 26.30
CA ARG A 264 10.58 27.60 26.95
C ARG A 264 9.70 28.58 26.19
N GLU A 265 10.26 29.58 25.51
CA GLU A 265 9.45 30.55 24.76
C GLU A 265 8.87 29.93 23.49
N ILE A 266 9.66 29.14 22.74
CA ILE A 266 9.20 28.45 21.53
C ILE A 266 8.16 27.38 21.88
N VAL A 267 8.38 26.59 22.94
CA VAL A 267 7.41 25.58 23.38
C VAL A 267 6.14 26.22 23.93
N MET A 268 6.23 27.35 24.64
CA MET A 268 5.06 28.11 25.09
C MET A 268 4.28 28.72 23.91
N ALA A 269 4.97 29.16 22.86
CA ALA A 269 4.32 29.60 21.62
C ALA A 269 3.61 28.45 20.89
N ALA A 270 4.22 27.25 20.86
CA ALA A 270 3.60 26.04 20.33
C ALA A 270 2.35 25.63 21.13
N ALA A 271 2.44 25.65 22.47
CA ALA A 271 1.37 25.25 23.39
C ALA A 271 0.11 26.12 23.26
N LYS A 272 0.29 27.40 22.91
CA LYS A 272 -0.79 28.35 22.63
C LYS A 272 -1.52 28.12 21.30
N GLN A 273 -0.96 27.31 20.41
CA GLN A 273 -1.40 27.17 19.01
C GLN A 273 -1.87 25.77 18.65
N GLY A 274 -1.37 24.70 19.29
CA GLY A 274 -1.76 23.35 18.87
C GLY A 274 -1.42 22.18 19.80
N GLU A 275 -2.21 21.11 19.61
CA GLU A 275 -2.28 19.90 20.42
C GLU A 275 -0.93 19.17 20.65
N PHE A 276 -0.02 19.24 19.68
CA PHE A 276 1.20 18.43 19.68
C PHE A 276 2.42 19.10 20.32
N ALA A 277 2.28 20.30 20.88
CA ALA A 277 3.38 21.03 21.52
C ALA A 277 4.09 20.19 22.61
N LEU A 278 3.33 19.63 23.56
CA LEU A 278 3.89 18.79 24.62
C LEU A 278 4.51 17.50 24.10
N ARG A 279 4.06 16.96 22.96
CA ARG A 279 4.59 15.71 22.39
C ARG A 279 6.04 15.85 21.93
N PHE A 280 6.44 17.04 21.48
CA PHE A 280 7.76 17.33 20.93
C PHE A 280 8.64 18.22 21.82
N ALA A 281 8.12 18.67 22.96
CA ALA A 281 8.88 19.37 23.99
C ALA A 281 9.91 18.46 24.69
N SER A 282 10.97 19.07 25.23
CA SER A 282 11.94 18.36 26.07
C SER A 282 11.27 17.72 27.30
N GLU A 283 11.91 16.71 27.89
CA GLU A 283 11.43 16.10 29.14
C GLU A 283 11.32 17.12 30.28
N GLU A 284 12.27 18.06 30.36
CA GLU A 284 12.26 19.17 31.32
C GLU A 284 11.00 20.04 31.17
N LEU A 285 10.63 20.43 29.94
CA LEU A 285 9.45 21.27 29.69
C LEU A 285 8.13 20.50 29.72
N ARG A 286 8.13 19.17 29.52
CA ARG A 286 6.97 18.32 29.84
C ARG A 286 6.73 18.21 31.35
N CYS A 287 7.73 18.49 32.18
CA CYS A 287 7.61 18.59 33.63
C CYS A 287 7.37 20.03 34.13
N ASP A 288 7.41 21.05 33.26
CA ASP A 288 7.08 22.44 33.62
C ASP A 288 5.55 22.58 33.74
N LYS A 289 5.06 22.81 34.97
CA LYS A 289 3.63 22.90 35.28
C LYS A 289 2.95 24.02 34.50
N ASP A 290 3.59 25.18 34.27
CA ASP A 290 2.96 26.29 33.54
C ASP A 290 2.79 25.92 32.06
N VAL A 291 3.83 25.32 31.44
CA VAL A 291 3.81 24.90 30.04
C VAL A 291 2.74 23.84 29.81
N VAL A 292 2.64 22.85 30.71
CA VAL A 292 1.59 21.83 30.65
C VAL A 292 0.20 22.44 30.89
N THR A 293 0.05 23.35 31.85
CA THR A 293 -1.24 24.00 32.16
C THR A 293 -1.75 24.81 30.96
N GLU A 294 -0.91 25.62 30.32
CA GLU A 294 -1.29 26.35 29.10
C GLU A 294 -1.68 25.38 27.98
N ALA A 295 -0.88 24.33 27.73
CA ALA A 295 -1.15 23.37 26.67
C ALA A 295 -2.48 22.62 26.88
N VAL A 296 -2.82 22.20 28.11
CA VAL A 296 -4.11 21.54 28.39
C VAL A 296 -5.29 22.52 28.42
N ALA A 297 -5.06 23.79 28.76
CA ALA A 297 -6.08 24.84 28.69
C ALA A 297 -6.50 25.16 27.24
N GLN A 298 -5.58 25.03 26.27
CA GLN A 298 -5.92 25.10 24.84
C GLN A 298 -6.43 23.75 24.29
N HIS A 299 -5.84 22.62 24.70
CA HIS A 299 -6.13 21.27 24.21
C HIS A 299 -6.07 20.21 25.33
N GLY A 300 -7.21 19.88 25.96
CA GLY A 300 -7.26 19.03 27.16
C GLY A 300 -6.65 17.62 26.99
N LEU A 301 -6.69 17.05 25.77
CA LEU A 301 -6.07 15.75 25.47
C LEU A 301 -4.53 15.78 25.47
N ALA A 302 -3.89 16.95 25.52
CA ALA A 302 -2.45 17.09 25.67
C ALA A 302 -1.94 16.52 27.02
N LEU A 303 -2.83 16.34 28.01
CA LEU A 303 -2.54 15.70 29.30
C LEU A 303 -1.94 14.29 29.15
N GLN A 304 -2.20 13.59 28.04
CA GLN A 304 -1.60 12.28 27.75
C GLN A 304 -0.06 12.32 27.63
N PHE A 305 0.52 13.49 27.29
CA PHE A 305 1.96 13.68 27.12
C PHE A 305 2.66 14.18 28.39
N ALA A 306 1.90 14.60 29.40
CA ALA A 306 2.42 15.02 30.70
C ALA A 306 2.95 13.82 31.51
N PRO A 307 3.94 14.01 32.40
CA PRO A 307 4.41 12.99 33.33
C PRO A 307 3.31 12.63 34.35
N ARG A 308 3.45 11.45 34.96
CA ARG A 308 2.48 10.92 35.94
C ARG A 308 2.20 11.85 37.11
N ASP A 309 3.19 12.64 37.52
CA ASP A 309 3.06 13.57 38.64
C ASP A 309 2.09 14.72 38.30
N LEU A 310 2.16 15.27 37.08
CA LEU A 310 1.23 16.29 36.59
C LEU A 310 -0.12 15.71 36.16
N GLN A 311 -0.17 14.44 35.76
CA GLN A 311 -1.43 13.68 35.66
C GLN A 311 -2.09 13.40 37.03
N GLY A 312 -1.35 13.61 38.12
CA GLY A 312 -1.83 13.61 39.50
C GLY A 312 -2.08 14.99 40.10
N ASP A 313 -1.76 16.07 39.39
CA ASP A 313 -1.96 17.44 39.86
C ASP A 313 -3.40 17.89 39.58
N GLY A 314 -4.13 18.22 40.65
CA GLY A 314 -5.56 18.57 40.56
C GLY A 314 -5.84 19.83 39.73
N GLU A 315 -4.95 20.82 39.73
CA GLU A 315 -5.14 22.06 38.98
C GLU A 315 -4.94 21.81 37.48
N VAL A 316 -3.89 21.08 37.11
CA VAL A 316 -3.60 20.71 35.71
C VAL A 316 -4.71 19.84 35.13
N VAL A 317 -5.15 18.81 35.87
CA VAL A 317 -6.23 17.93 35.39
C VAL A 317 -7.56 18.68 35.33
N LEU A 318 -7.88 19.56 36.28
CA LEU A 318 -9.11 20.36 36.23
C LEU A 318 -9.14 21.29 35.01
N ALA A 319 -8.01 21.93 34.67
CA ALA A 319 -7.87 22.69 33.44
C ALA A 319 -8.07 21.81 32.18
N ALA A 320 -7.50 20.61 32.16
CA ALA A 320 -7.66 19.67 31.05
C ALA A 320 -9.11 19.20 30.84
N VAL A 321 -9.81 18.79 31.91
CA VAL A 321 -11.18 18.24 31.81
C VAL A 321 -12.24 19.31 31.57
N THR A 322 -12.02 20.54 32.00
CA THR A 322 -12.89 21.68 31.67
C THR A 322 -12.75 22.11 30.21
N GLN A 323 -11.58 21.93 29.61
CA GLN A 323 -11.35 22.09 28.16
C GLN A 323 -11.98 20.92 27.37
N ASN A 324 -11.72 19.67 27.76
CA ASN A 324 -12.28 18.45 27.15
C ASN A 324 -12.46 17.33 28.19
N GLY A 325 -13.70 16.91 28.46
CA GLY A 325 -14.01 15.93 29.50
C GLY A 325 -13.32 14.57 29.32
N LEU A 326 -13.02 14.18 28.07
CA LEU A 326 -12.32 12.92 27.78
C LEU A 326 -10.85 12.91 28.26
N ALA A 327 -10.28 14.06 28.64
CA ALA A 327 -8.97 14.13 29.28
C ALA A 327 -8.93 13.36 30.62
N LEU A 328 -10.09 13.13 31.25
CA LEU A 328 -10.22 12.40 32.51
C LEU A 328 -9.59 11.00 32.43
N GLN A 329 -9.55 10.35 31.26
CA GLN A 329 -8.93 9.03 31.07
C GLN A 329 -7.44 8.99 31.43
N PHE A 330 -6.74 10.13 31.29
CA PHE A 330 -5.29 10.26 31.58
C PHE A 330 -5.03 10.70 33.02
N ALA A 331 -6.06 11.05 33.79
CA ALA A 331 -5.93 11.48 35.17
C ALA A 331 -5.55 10.31 36.09
N SER A 332 -4.81 10.63 37.15
CA SER A 332 -4.49 9.68 38.22
C SER A 332 -5.75 9.06 38.82
N ARG A 333 -5.62 7.85 39.36
CA ARG A 333 -6.73 7.13 39.98
C ARG A 333 -7.46 7.96 41.05
N ASN A 334 -6.71 8.71 41.86
CA ASN A 334 -7.27 9.54 42.93
C ASN A 334 -8.18 10.64 42.37
N LEU A 335 -7.81 11.27 41.24
CA LEU A 335 -8.61 12.32 40.59
C LEU A 335 -9.81 11.76 39.80
N ARG A 336 -9.77 10.48 39.42
CA ARG A 336 -10.93 9.73 38.88
C ARG A 336 -11.88 9.22 39.98
N GLU A 337 -11.45 9.27 41.23
CA GLU A 337 -12.26 9.06 42.44
C GLU A 337 -12.71 10.39 43.08
N ASP A 338 -12.19 11.53 42.63
CA ASP A 338 -12.57 12.86 43.09
C ASP A 338 -13.89 13.34 42.45
N SER A 339 -14.80 13.85 43.28
CA SER A 339 -16.14 14.23 42.82
C SER A 339 -16.18 15.56 42.07
N GLU A 340 -15.27 16.50 42.35
CA GLU A 340 -15.24 17.81 41.70
C GLU A 340 -14.63 17.70 40.29
N CYS A 341 -13.50 16.99 40.18
CA CYS A 341 -12.83 16.70 38.91
C CYS A 341 -13.74 15.91 37.95
N VAL A 342 -14.39 14.84 38.43
CA VAL A 342 -15.34 14.06 37.61
C VAL A 342 -16.56 14.89 37.23
N MET A 343 -17.13 15.70 38.13
CA MET A 343 -18.24 16.60 37.83
C MET A 343 -17.90 17.60 36.72
N ALA A 344 -16.70 18.19 36.76
CA ALA A 344 -16.21 19.09 35.71
C ALA A 344 -16.08 18.36 34.35
N ALA A 345 -15.55 17.14 34.35
CA ALA A 345 -15.40 16.32 33.15
C ALA A 345 -16.75 15.96 32.51
N VAL A 346 -17.71 15.43 33.28
CA VAL A 346 -19.01 14.99 32.73
C VAL A 346 -19.89 16.15 32.27
N ARG A 347 -19.76 17.34 32.87
CA ARG A 347 -20.41 18.57 32.39
C ARG A 347 -19.91 18.99 31.01
N LYS A 348 -18.64 18.71 30.71
CA LYS A 348 -18.02 19.07 29.43
C LYS A 348 -18.27 18.01 28.36
N THR A 349 -18.26 16.73 28.74
CA THR A 349 -18.48 15.59 27.83
C THR A 349 -19.08 14.44 28.63
N GLY A 350 -20.38 14.15 28.47
CA GLY A 350 -21.10 13.20 29.33
C GLY A 350 -20.50 11.80 29.37
N ILE A 351 -20.04 11.27 28.23
CA ILE A 351 -19.37 9.96 28.14
C ILE A 351 -18.06 9.85 28.93
N ALA A 352 -17.47 10.97 29.41
CA ALA A 352 -16.33 10.92 30.33
C ALA A 352 -16.64 10.15 31.64
N LEU A 353 -17.92 9.92 31.94
CA LEU A 353 -18.38 9.05 33.03
C LEU A 353 -17.77 7.64 32.98
N GLU A 354 -17.39 7.13 31.80
CA GLU A 354 -16.66 5.85 31.65
C GLU A 354 -15.41 5.76 32.53
N PHE A 355 -14.67 6.86 32.66
CA PHE A 355 -13.37 6.88 33.35
C PHE A 355 -13.49 7.10 34.86
N ALA A 356 -14.68 7.48 35.34
CA ALA A 356 -14.95 7.72 36.75
C ALA A 356 -15.01 6.40 37.55
N SER A 357 -14.71 6.46 38.85
CA SER A 357 -14.78 5.29 39.71
C SER A 357 -16.21 4.78 39.90
N ASP A 358 -16.37 3.47 40.15
CA ASP A 358 -17.65 2.77 40.33
C ASP A 358 -18.56 3.45 41.38
N GLY A 359 -17.94 4.04 42.42
CA GLY A 359 -18.62 4.81 43.44
C GLY A 359 -19.27 6.09 42.90
N LEU A 360 -18.59 6.80 42.01
CA LEU A 360 -19.10 8.02 41.35
C LEU A 360 -20.06 7.68 40.21
N ARG A 361 -19.83 6.59 39.46
CA ARG A 361 -20.77 6.06 38.45
C ARG A 361 -22.11 5.60 39.06
N SER A 362 -22.19 5.52 40.39
CA SER A 362 -23.42 5.25 41.15
C SER A 362 -24.10 6.50 41.74
N LYS A 363 -23.50 7.70 41.63
CA LYS A 363 -24.03 8.91 42.24
C LYS A 363 -25.04 9.57 41.29
N GLN A 364 -26.30 9.64 41.72
CA GLN A 364 -27.42 10.18 40.93
C GLN A 364 -27.15 11.57 40.35
N ASP A 365 -26.59 12.50 41.13
CA ASP A 365 -26.27 13.86 40.71
C ASP A 365 -25.19 13.90 39.60
N ILE A 366 -24.15 13.08 39.71
CA ILE A 366 -23.09 12.97 38.69
C ILE A 366 -23.65 12.36 37.40
N VAL A 367 -24.39 11.25 37.52
CA VAL A 367 -24.92 10.55 36.35
C VAL A 367 -25.98 11.38 35.63
N LEU A 368 -26.93 12.01 36.33
CA LEU A 368 -27.90 12.90 35.69
C LEU A 368 -27.21 14.08 34.99
N THR A 369 -26.16 14.66 35.60
CA THR A 369 -25.37 15.71 34.95
C THR A 369 -24.69 15.20 33.68
N ALA A 370 -24.12 13.99 33.70
CA ALA A 370 -23.55 13.36 32.51
C ALA A 370 -24.60 13.17 31.39
N LEU A 371 -25.81 12.72 31.75
CA LEU A 371 -26.91 12.53 30.80
C LEU A 371 -27.42 13.83 30.18
N THR A 372 -27.38 14.96 30.92
CA THR A 372 -27.71 16.27 30.33
C THR A 372 -26.69 16.75 29.30
N ALA A 373 -25.44 16.29 29.38
CA ALA A 373 -24.37 16.64 28.43
C ALA A 373 -24.28 15.65 27.25
N ASP A 374 -24.42 14.35 27.52
CA ASP A 374 -24.52 13.29 26.51
C ASP A 374 -25.33 12.12 27.06
N HIS A 375 -26.48 11.83 26.44
CA HIS A 375 -27.36 10.73 26.83
C HIS A 375 -26.67 9.36 26.78
N LYS A 376 -25.66 9.18 25.92
CA LYS A 376 -24.90 7.92 25.85
C LYS A 376 -24.10 7.62 27.11
N ALA A 377 -23.96 8.58 28.03
CA ALA A 377 -23.37 8.34 29.35
C ALA A 377 -24.11 7.26 30.16
N ILE A 378 -25.39 6.98 29.86
CA ILE A 378 -26.21 5.98 30.56
C ILE A 378 -25.56 4.58 30.60
N GLN A 379 -24.84 4.20 29.54
CA GLN A 379 -24.15 2.90 29.44
C GLN A 379 -23.02 2.72 30.45
N PHE A 380 -22.55 3.81 31.06
CA PHE A 380 -21.48 3.82 32.06
C PHE A 380 -21.99 3.98 33.50
N ALA A 381 -23.28 4.27 33.67
CA ALA A 381 -23.92 4.33 34.98
C ALA A 381 -23.88 2.95 35.66
N ALA A 382 -23.78 2.93 36.99
CA ALA A 382 -23.78 1.69 37.73
C ALA A 382 -25.15 0.99 37.66
N GLU A 383 -25.17 -0.30 37.36
CA GLU A 383 -26.37 -1.14 37.20
C GLU A 383 -27.42 -0.90 38.29
N ARG A 384 -27.00 -0.86 39.57
CA ARG A 384 -27.88 -0.58 40.72
C ARG A 384 -28.70 0.71 40.63
N LEU A 385 -28.20 1.71 39.92
CA LEU A 385 -28.86 3.01 39.73
C LEU A 385 -29.89 2.94 38.60
N LEU A 386 -29.68 2.09 37.59
CA LEU A 386 -30.63 1.86 36.49
C LEU A 386 -31.94 1.21 36.97
N HIS A 387 -31.89 0.45 38.07
CA HIS A 387 -33.08 -0.12 38.71
C HIS A 387 -33.82 0.85 39.66
N ASP A 388 -33.29 2.05 39.93
CA ASP A 388 -33.96 3.03 40.79
C ASP A 388 -35.03 3.79 39.97
N LYS A 389 -36.32 3.58 40.32
CA LYS A 389 -37.46 4.22 39.66
C LYS A 389 -37.35 5.75 39.65
N ALA A 390 -36.88 6.37 40.74
CA ALA A 390 -36.83 7.82 40.88
C ALA A 390 -35.67 8.43 40.08
N PHE A 391 -34.52 7.75 40.02
CA PHE A 391 -33.45 8.10 39.09
C PHE A 391 -33.91 7.97 37.64
N PHE A 392 -34.48 6.81 37.26
CA PHE A 392 -34.79 6.54 35.86
C PHE A 392 -35.89 7.45 35.32
N MET A 393 -36.86 7.84 36.17
CA MET A 393 -37.85 8.87 35.85
C MET A 393 -37.19 10.22 35.51
N GLN A 394 -36.23 10.68 36.31
CA GLN A 394 -35.48 11.92 36.03
C GLN A 394 -34.61 11.81 34.78
N ALA A 395 -34.04 10.62 34.52
CA ALA A 395 -33.28 10.36 33.29
C ALA A 395 -34.15 10.49 32.03
N VAL A 396 -35.33 9.86 31.98
CA VAL A 396 -36.22 9.97 30.80
C VAL A 396 -36.89 11.34 30.68
N GLU A 397 -37.01 12.11 31.76
CA GLU A 397 -37.42 13.52 31.70
C GLU A 397 -36.37 14.39 30.99
N ILE A 398 -35.07 14.16 31.25
CA ILE A 398 -33.95 14.83 30.58
C ILE A 398 -33.93 14.49 29.07
N ASN A 399 -34.04 13.20 28.74
CA ASN A 399 -34.15 12.76 27.35
C ASN A 399 -34.93 11.44 27.28
N GLY A 400 -36.12 11.46 26.66
CA GLY A 400 -36.97 10.28 26.55
C GLY A 400 -36.40 9.13 25.70
N SER A 401 -35.34 9.33 24.91
CA SER A 401 -34.65 8.21 24.22
C SER A 401 -33.94 7.26 25.20
N LEU A 402 -33.68 7.69 26.44
CA LEU A 402 -33.08 6.87 27.48
C LEU A 402 -33.95 5.69 27.92
N LEU A 403 -35.21 5.64 27.51
CA LEU A 403 -36.11 4.49 27.72
C LEU A 403 -35.57 3.19 27.09
N GLU A 404 -34.73 3.26 26.04
CA GLU A 404 -34.01 2.10 25.46
C GLU A 404 -33.13 1.36 26.51
N TYR A 405 -32.63 2.06 27.52
CA TYR A 405 -31.75 1.51 28.56
C TYR A 405 -32.48 1.12 29.85
N ALA A 406 -33.83 1.13 29.84
CA ALA A 406 -34.62 0.81 31.02
C ALA A 406 -34.65 -0.70 31.29
N PRO A 407 -34.46 -1.15 32.55
CA PRO A 407 -34.76 -2.52 32.95
C PRO A 407 -36.22 -2.90 32.64
N GLU A 408 -36.45 -4.18 32.31
CA GLU A 408 -37.75 -4.71 31.89
C GLU A 408 -38.90 -4.41 32.88
N GLU A 409 -38.57 -4.37 34.18
CA GLU A 409 -39.48 -4.01 35.27
C GLU A 409 -40.01 -2.57 35.16
N LEU A 410 -39.22 -1.64 34.63
CA LEU A 410 -39.56 -0.22 34.50
C LEU A 410 -40.26 0.11 33.17
N LEU A 411 -40.07 -0.69 32.12
CA LEU A 411 -40.76 -0.54 30.82
C LEU A 411 -42.29 -0.63 30.95
N HIS A 412 -42.78 -1.36 31.94
CA HIS A 412 -44.21 -1.51 32.24
C HIS A 412 -44.78 -0.33 33.07
N ASN A 413 -43.94 0.61 33.49
CA ASN A 413 -44.34 1.71 34.36
C ASN A 413 -44.95 2.88 33.58
N LYS A 414 -46.28 3.02 33.67
CA LYS A 414 -47.05 4.07 32.96
C LYS A 414 -46.52 5.49 33.19
N ASP A 415 -46.01 5.80 34.38
CA ASP A 415 -45.51 7.13 34.71
C ASP A 415 -44.21 7.43 33.94
N ILE A 416 -43.28 6.46 33.90
CA ILE A 416 -41.99 6.59 33.19
C ILE A 416 -42.22 6.66 31.67
N VAL A 417 -43.09 5.80 31.14
CA VAL A 417 -43.41 5.80 29.70
C VAL A 417 -44.08 7.12 29.28
N ALA A 418 -44.99 7.67 30.10
CA ALA A 418 -45.61 8.97 29.82
C ALA A 418 -44.62 10.15 29.92
N ALA A 419 -43.66 10.10 30.86
CA ALA A 419 -42.61 11.10 30.97
C ALA A 419 -41.67 11.08 29.75
N ALA A 420 -41.26 9.89 29.30
CA ALA A 420 -40.44 9.71 28.09
C ALA A 420 -41.15 10.23 26.83
N ASP A 421 -42.43 9.88 26.63
CA ASP A 421 -43.26 10.37 25.51
C ASP A 421 -43.39 11.91 25.54
N THR A 422 -43.64 12.49 26.72
CA THR A 422 -43.70 13.96 26.89
C THR A 422 -42.36 14.65 26.58
N SER A 423 -41.23 14.03 26.93
CA SER A 423 -39.89 14.55 26.63
C SER A 423 -39.59 14.48 25.13
N LEU A 424 -39.90 13.37 24.47
CA LEU A 424 -39.71 13.16 23.03
C LEU A 424 -40.59 14.10 22.18
N GLN A 425 -41.86 14.30 22.56
CA GLN A 425 -42.76 15.24 21.86
C GLN A 425 -42.21 16.68 21.89
N ARG A 426 -41.67 17.13 23.03
CA ARG A 426 -41.03 18.45 23.15
C ARG A 426 -39.76 18.61 22.31
N ALA A 427 -39.03 17.53 22.05
CA ALA A 427 -37.85 17.55 21.20
C ALA A 427 -38.20 17.60 19.70
N ALA A 428 -39.34 17.03 19.30
CA ALA A 428 -39.81 17.00 17.92
C ALA A 428 -40.24 18.39 17.38
N ASP A 429 -40.61 19.32 18.25
CA ASP A 429 -41.00 20.70 17.88
C ASP A 429 -39.79 21.63 17.54
N LEU A 430 -38.54 21.14 17.61
CA LEU A 430 -37.33 21.94 17.37
C LEU A 430 -36.89 21.92 15.88
N PRO A 431 -36.68 23.07 15.21
CA PRO A 431 -36.49 23.14 13.75
C PRO A 431 -35.24 22.47 13.15
N ASN A 432 -34.32 21.93 13.95
CA ASN A 432 -33.00 21.41 13.52
C ASN A 432 -32.57 20.17 14.33
N PHE A 433 -33.49 19.26 14.66
CA PHE A 433 -33.15 18.06 15.44
C PHE A 433 -32.41 17.01 14.59
N HIS A 434 -31.08 17.04 14.61
CA HIS A 434 -30.21 15.96 14.11
C HIS A 434 -29.67 15.13 15.27
N GLY A 435 -30.54 14.33 15.89
CA GLY A 435 -30.16 13.38 16.94
C GLY A 435 -29.50 12.12 16.38
N PRO A 436 -28.41 11.60 16.98
CA PRO A 436 -27.86 10.30 16.62
C PRO A 436 -28.78 9.18 17.12
N GLU A 437 -28.76 8.04 16.42
CA GLU A 437 -29.42 6.79 16.84
C GLU A 437 -30.95 6.88 16.99
N MET A 438 -31.66 6.95 15.85
CA MET A 438 -33.09 6.58 15.79
C MET A 438 -33.25 5.07 16.07
N PHE A 439 -33.30 4.74 17.37
CA PHE A 439 -33.67 3.48 18.03
C PHE A 439 -33.14 2.16 17.46
N ALA A 440 -32.62 1.32 18.36
CA ALA A 440 -32.85 -0.11 18.18
C ALA A 440 -34.36 -0.35 18.30
N ILE A 441 -35.04 -0.50 17.15
CA ILE A 441 -36.50 -0.64 16.98
C ILE A 441 -37.18 -1.59 18.00
N GLN A 442 -36.45 -2.57 18.52
CA GLN A 442 -36.90 -3.50 19.58
C GLN A 442 -37.45 -2.81 20.84
N PHE A 443 -37.03 -1.57 21.13
CA PHE A 443 -37.45 -0.82 22.33
C PHE A 443 -38.50 0.26 22.06
N LEU A 444 -38.92 0.47 20.80
CA LEU A 444 -40.02 1.39 20.51
C LEU A 444 -41.35 0.81 21.04
N PRO A 445 -42.30 1.64 21.50
CA PRO A 445 -43.66 1.19 21.78
C PRO A 445 -44.29 0.53 20.55
N GLU A 446 -45.15 -0.47 20.74
CA GLU A 446 -45.76 -1.27 19.66
C GLU A 446 -46.40 -0.38 18.55
N LYS A 447 -47.01 0.75 18.94
CA LYS A 447 -47.57 1.76 18.02
C LYS A 447 -46.54 2.49 17.15
N MET A 448 -45.30 2.65 17.59
CA MET A 448 -44.21 3.24 16.80
C MET A 448 -43.45 2.19 16.00
N GLN A 449 -43.38 0.93 16.46
CA GLN A 449 -42.93 -0.17 15.61
C GLN A 449 -43.86 -0.37 14.39
N THR A 450 -45.12 0.07 14.49
CA THR A 450 -46.06 0.17 13.36
C THR A 450 -45.96 1.48 12.53
N ASN A 451 -44.98 2.35 12.76
CA ASN A 451 -44.73 3.51 11.88
C ASN A 451 -43.75 3.14 10.75
N LYS A 452 -44.23 3.23 9.50
CA LYS A 452 -43.44 2.93 8.29
C LYS A 452 -42.27 3.89 8.06
N GLU A 453 -42.42 5.17 8.41
CA GLU A 453 -41.37 6.19 8.16
C GLU A 453 -40.15 5.96 9.07
N CYS A 454 -40.37 5.75 10.37
CA CYS A 454 -39.32 5.36 11.30
C CYS A 454 -38.65 4.03 10.89
N ALA A 455 -39.44 3.05 10.45
CA ALA A 455 -38.91 1.76 9.99
C ALA A 455 -38.01 1.90 8.75
N LEU A 456 -38.33 2.80 7.81
CA LEU A 456 -37.51 3.10 6.63
C LEU A 456 -36.19 3.78 6.98
N ASP A 457 -36.22 4.77 7.89
CA ASP A 457 -35.03 5.51 8.31
C ASP A 457 -34.01 4.61 9.03
N SER A 458 -34.47 3.85 10.04
CA SER A 458 -33.61 2.92 10.79
C SER A 458 -32.96 1.86 9.91
N VAL A 459 -33.68 1.25 8.94
CA VAL A 459 -33.07 0.26 8.02
C VAL A 459 -32.18 0.90 6.97
N GLY A 460 -32.46 2.15 6.57
CA GLY A 460 -31.61 2.94 5.69
C GLY A 460 -30.23 3.21 6.30
N HIS A 461 -30.18 3.57 7.58
CA HIS A 461 -28.92 3.73 8.30
C HIS A 461 -28.23 2.39 8.63
N ARG A 462 -28.99 1.38 9.11
CA ARG A 462 -28.46 0.06 9.47
C ARG A 462 -29.41 -1.05 9.04
N GLY A 463 -29.18 -1.66 7.86
CA GLY A 463 -30.04 -2.72 7.32
C GLY A 463 -30.27 -3.94 8.24
N GLY A 464 -29.38 -4.19 9.20
CA GLY A 464 -29.58 -5.21 10.25
C GLY A 464 -30.72 -4.91 11.23
N ALA A 465 -31.22 -3.66 11.30
CA ALA A 465 -32.34 -3.26 12.15
C ALA A 465 -33.64 -4.03 11.84
N LEU A 466 -33.77 -4.59 10.63
CA LEU A 466 -34.91 -5.40 10.18
C LEU A 466 -35.23 -6.57 11.12
N GLN A 467 -34.24 -7.13 11.84
CA GLN A 467 -34.49 -8.23 12.79
C GLN A 467 -35.45 -7.85 13.92
N HIS A 468 -35.46 -6.56 14.30
CA HIS A 468 -36.19 -6.05 15.45
C HIS A 468 -37.60 -5.54 15.12
N LEU A 469 -37.92 -5.34 13.83
CA LEU A 469 -39.23 -4.84 13.39
C LEU A 469 -40.37 -5.84 13.67
N VAL A 470 -41.60 -5.33 13.86
CA VAL A 470 -42.82 -6.16 13.88
C VAL A 470 -43.03 -6.88 12.56
N ASP A 471 -43.73 -8.01 12.59
CA ASP A 471 -43.99 -8.85 11.41
C ASP A 471 -44.70 -8.09 10.27
N ALA A 472 -45.55 -7.11 10.61
CA ALA A 472 -46.20 -6.24 9.62
C ALA A 472 -45.18 -5.42 8.80
N MET A 473 -44.08 -4.97 9.41
CA MET A 473 -43.02 -4.21 8.72
C MET A 473 -42.00 -5.14 8.05
N LYS A 474 -41.76 -6.34 8.60
CA LYS A 474 -41.01 -7.41 7.93
C LYS A 474 -41.72 -7.94 6.67
N LEU A 475 -43.01 -7.63 6.50
CA LEU A 475 -43.83 -7.91 5.32
C LEU A 475 -43.93 -6.71 4.34
N ASP A 476 -43.51 -5.51 4.73
CA ASP A 476 -43.49 -4.35 3.82
C ASP A 476 -42.29 -4.44 2.86
N LYS A 477 -42.58 -4.52 1.56
CA LYS A 477 -41.57 -4.70 0.51
C LYS A 477 -40.56 -3.55 0.46
N GLU A 478 -40.97 -2.32 0.72
CA GLU A 478 -40.13 -1.13 0.61
C GLU A 478 -39.07 -1.10 1.73
N ILE A 479 -39.52 -1.32 2.97
CA ILE A 479 -38.64 -1.42 4.15
C ILE A 479 -37.62 -2.54 3.97
N VAL A 480 -38.07 -3.74 3.58
CA VAL A 480 -37.15 -4.87 3.38
C VAL A 480 -36.19 -4.62 2.21
N THR A 481 -36.65 -4.01 1.11
CA THR A 481 -35.78 -3.67 -0.04
C THR A 481 -34.68 -2.69 0.35
N GLN A 482 -35.00 -1.67 1.14
CA GLN A 482 -34.02 -0.72 1.67
C GLN A 482 -33.02 -1.41 2.61
N ALA A 483 -33.51 -2.28 3.50
CA ALA A 483 -32.67 -3.06 4.41
C ALA A 483 -31.65 -3.96 3.68
N VAL A 484 -32.08 -4.71 2.66
CA VAL A 484 -31.20 -5.64 1.94
C VAL A 484 -30.20 -4.94 1.01
N LYS A 485 -30.55 -3.76 0.47
CA LYS A 485 -29.60 -2.90 -0.28
C LYS A 485 -28.46 -2.40 0.60
N GLN A 486 -28.74 -2.08 1.87
CA GLN A 486 -27.73 -1.68 2.83
C GLN A 486 -26.94 -2.87 3.40
N ASN A 487 -27.60 -4.01 3.63
CA ASN A 487 -26.97 -5.25 4.09
C ASN A 487 -27.72 -6.50 3.57
N GLY A 488 -27.15 -7.24 2.62
CA GLY A 488 -27.79 -8.42 2.01
C GLY A 488 -28.13 -9.54 3.01
N TRP A 489 -27.43 -9.61 4.14
CA TRP A 489 -27.77 -10.56 5.22
C TRP A 489 -29.07 -10.22 5.96
N ALA A 490 -29.63 -9.02 5.77
CA ALA A 490 -30.92 -8.65 6.33
C ALA A 490 -32.07 -9.53 5.81
N LEU A 491 -31.90 -10.16 4.64
CA LEU A 491 -32.90 -11.05 4.03
C LEU A 491 -33.33 -12.19 4.97
N GLN A 492 -32.46 -12.66 5.89
CA GLN A 492 -32.80 -13.71 6.85
C GLN A 492 -33.95 -13.33 7.79
N TYR A 493 -34.16 -12.04 8.02
CA TYR A 493 -35.18 -11.49 8.93
C TYR A 493 -36.47 -11.08 8.21
N ALA A 494 -36.48 -11.10 6.88
CA ALA A 494 -37.65 -10.75 6.08
C ALA A 494 -38.76 -11.82 6.22
N HIS A 495 -40.02 -11.37 6.15
CA HIS A 495 -41.16 -12.28 6.17
C HIS A 495 -41.08 -13.27 4.98
N ALA A 496 -41.57 -14.50 5.17
CA ALA A 496 -41.44 -15.59 4.20
C ALA A 496 -41.98 -15.25 2.78
N VAL A 497 -42.98 -14.36 2.71
CA VAL A 497 -43.52 -13.83 1.44
C VAL A 497 -42.44 -13.04 0.68
N LEU A 498 -41.69 -12.16 1.34
CA LEU A 498 -40.64 -11.35 0.70
C LEU A 498 -39.34 -12.13 0.48
N ARG A 499 -39.10 -13.21 1.24
CA ARG A 499 -38.08 -14.21 0.89
C ARG A 499 -38.45 -15.03 -0.35
N SER A 500 -39.67 -14.88 -0.87
CA SER A 500 -40.14 -15.36 -2.17
C SER A 500 -40.37 -14.24 -3.20
N ASP A 501 -40.03 -12.98 -2.90
CA ASP A 501 -40.08 -11.88 -3.86
C ASP A 501 -38.74 -11.79 -4.61
N SER A 502 -38.79 -11.95 -5.94
CA SER A 502 -37.60 -12.02 -6.79
C SER A 502 -36.78 -10.73 -6.79
N GLU A 503 -37.41 -9.56 -6.63
CA GLU A 503 -36.73 -8.27 -6.62
C GLU A 503 -36.00 -8.05 -5.30
N VAL A 504 -36.65 -8.34 -4.18
CA VAL A 504 -36.03 -8.27 -2.84
C VAL A 504 -34.83 -9.19 -2.75
N VAL A 505 -34.99 -10.44 -3.22
CA VAL A 505 -33.89 -11.42 -3.22
C VAL A 505 -32.77 -11.00 -4.18
N PHE A 506 -33.08 -10.46 -5.36
CA PHE A 506 -32.08 -9.93 -6.30
C PHE A 506 -31.17 -8.89 -5.64
N TRP A 507 -31.74 -7.85 -5.01
CA TRP A 507 -30.96 -6.82 -4.33
C TRP A 507 -30.10 -7.39 -3.19
N ALA A 508 -30.62 -8.37 -2.45
CA ALA A 508 -29.88 -9.04 -1.38
C ALA A 508 -28.67 -9.84 -1.91
N VAL A 509 -28.84 -10.64 -2.96
CA VAL A 509 -27.74 -11.47 -3.53
C VAL A 509 -26.74 -10.64 -4.32
N GLN A 510 -27.16 -9.52 -4.92
CA GLN A 510 -26.26 -8.59 -5.57
C GLN A 510 -25.30 -7.96 -4.55
N GLN A 511 -25.84 -7.48 -3.41
CA GLN A 511 -25.06 -6.91 -2.31
C GLN A 511 -24.11 -7.94 -1.66
N ASN A 512 -24.60 -9.17 -1.46
CA ASN A 512 -23.79 -10.27 -0.93
C ASN A 512 -24.34 -11.63 -1.38
N GLY A 513 -23.66 -12.30 -2.32
CA GLY A 513 -24.10 -13.58 -2.89
C GLY A 513 -24.44 -14.69 -1.89
N PHE A 514 -23.87 -14.68 -0.67
CA PHE A 514 -24.23 -15.63 0.38
C PHE A 514 -25.65 -15.46 0.93
N ALA A 515 -26.35 -14.35 0.63
CA ALA A 515 -27.73 -14.12 1.04
C ALA A 515 -28.72 -15.12 0.42
N ILE A 516 -28.36 -15.78 -0.69
CA ILE A 516 -29.24 -16.75 -1.38
C ILE A 516 -29.71 -17.89 -0.48
N GLN A 517 -28.94 -18.25 0.55
CA GLN A 517 -29.31 -19.28 1.54
C GLN A 517 -30.61 -18.96 2.31
N PHE A 518 -31.00 -17.67 2.37
CA PHE A 518 -32.22 -17.21 3.06
C PHE A 518 -33.44 -17.10 2.14
N ALA A 519 -33.22 -17.08 0.81
CA ALA A 519 -34.28 -17.06 -0.19
C ALA A 519 -35.11 -18.35 -0.15
N SER A 520 -36.35 -18.30 -0.64
CA SER A 520 -37.22 -19.46 -0.71
C SER A 520 -36.68 -20.52 -1.68
N PRO A 521 -37.02 -21.82 -1.51
CA PRO A 521 -36.53 -22.89 -2.38
C PRO A 521 -36.81 -22.66 -3.87
N ALA A 522 -37.90 -21.96 -4.20
CA ALA A 522 -38.23 -21.58 -5.58
C ALA A 522 -37.26 -20.54 -6.16
N LEU A 523 -36.81 -19.56 -5.37
CA LEU A 523 -35.82 -18.57 -5.82
C LEU A 523 -34.38 -19.06 -5.72
N GLN A 524 -34.09 -20.06 -4.87
CA GLN A 524 -32.82 -20.80 -4.94
C GLN A 524 -32.72 -21.67 -6.21
N GLN A 525 -33.87 -21.97 -6.84
CA GLN A 525 -33.99 -22.61 -8.16
C GLN A 525 -34.07 -21.61 -9.31
N ASP A 526 -34.12 -20.30 -9.05
CA ASP A 526 -34.10 -19.30 -10.10
C ASP A 526 -32.67 -19.14 -10.63
N LYS A 527 -32.48 -19.41 -11.92
CA LYS A 527 -31.17 -19.37 -12.58
C LYS A 527 -30.53 -17.99 -12.54
N PHE A 528 -31.30 -16.93 -12.74
CA PHE A 528 -30.80 -15.55 -12.78
C PHE A 528 -30.37 -15.07 -11.39
N ILE A 529 -31.13 -15.42 -10.35
CA ILE A 529 -30.76 -15.17 -8.95
C ILE A 529 -29.51 -15.96 -8.57
N ALA A 530 -29.42 -17.24 -8.95
CA ALA A 530 -28.25 -18.08 -8.71
C ALA A 530 -26.99 -17.56 -9.41
N GLU A 531 -27.10 -17.16 -10.68
CA GLU A 531 -26.00 -16.55 -11.45
C GLU A 531 -25.52 -15.25 -10.78
N THR A 532 -26.45 -14.34 -10.45
CA THR A 532 -26.15 -13.10 -9.72
C THR A 532 -25.42 -13.37 -8.40
N ALA A 533 -25.85 -14.38 -7.65
CA ALA A 533 -25.22 -14.75 -6.39
C ALA A 533 -23.78 -15.26 -6.56
N VAL A 534 -23.52 -16.15 -7.52
CA VAL A 534 -22.15 -16.67 -7.74
C VAL A 534 -21.22 -15.64 -8.40
N SER A 535 -21.74 -14.73 -9.23
CA SER A 535 -20.98 -13.59 -9.76
C SER A 535 -20.65 -12.54 -8.70
N SER A 536 -21.51 -12.36 -7.69
CA SER A 536 -21.20 -11.53 -6.50
C SER A 536 -20.13 -12.20 -5.61
N ARG A 537 -20.29 -13.50 -5.32
CA ARG A 537 -19.31 -14.31 -4.56
C ARG A 537 -19.32 -15.77 -5.03
N GLY A 538 -18.24 -16.26 -5.63
CA GLY A 538 -18.17 -17.62 -6.19
C GLY A 538 -18.45 -18.73 -5.18
N GLY A 539 -18.04 -18.54 -3.92
CA GLY A 539 -18.38 -19.45 -2.82
C GLY A 539 -19.88 -19.61 -2.54
N ALA A 540 -20.74 -18.73 -3.07
CA ALA A 540 -22.20 -18.86 -2.96
C ALA A 540 -22.75 -20.12 -3.65
N LEU A 541 -21.97 -20.75 -4.55
CA LEU A 541 -22.29 -22.04 -5.18
C LEU A 541 -22.68 -23.13 -4.16
N LYS A 542 -22.12 -23.08 -2.95
CA LYS A 542 -22.48 -23.95 -1.81
C LYS A 542 -23.96 -23.90 -1.42
N PHE A 543 -24.63 -22.77 -1.65
CA PHE A 543 -26.00 -22.47 -1.22
C PHE A 543 -27.01 -22.40 -2.37
N VAL A 544 -26.56 -22.48 -3.63
CA VAL A 544 -27.43 -22.59 -4.81
C VAL A 544 -28.16 -23.94 -4.79
N HIS A 545 -29.42 -23.99 -5.25
CA HIS A 545 -30.16 -25.25 -5.26
C HIS A 545 -29.48 -26.31 -6.13
N ARG A 546 -29.51 -27.58 -5.68
CA ARG A 546 -28.83 -28.72 -6.30
C ARG A 546 -29.07 -28.90 -7.81
N GLN A 547 -30.23 -28.49 -8.33
CA GLN A 547 -30.52 -28.55 -9.77
C GLN A 547 -29.77 -27.47 -10.57
N ILE A 548 -29.67 -26.25 -10.03
CA ILE A 548 -29.00 -25.12 -10.69
C ILE A 548 -27.48 -25.20 -10.51
N ALA A 549 -27.02 -25.72 -9.36
CA ALA A 549 -25.62 -26.09 -9.15
C ALA A 549 -25.14 -27.27 -10.02
N LYS A 550 -26.03 -27.87 -10.84
CA LYS A 550 -25.71 -28.82 -11.91
C LYS A 550 -25.62 -28.17 -13.30
N GLU A 551 -25.84 -26.87 -13.42
CA GLU A 551 -25.67 -26.15 -14.69
C GLU A 551 -24.23 -25.66 -14.85
N LYS A 552 -23.60 -26.05 -15.97
CA LYS A 552 -22.15 -25.84 -16.17
C LYS A 552 -21.76 -24.37 -16.21
N ASP A 553 -22.62 -23.52 -16.76
CA ASP A 553 -22.42 -22.07 -16.82
C ASP A 553 -22.44 -21.40 -15.44
N ILE A 554 -23.33 -21.82 -14.54
CA ILE A 554 -23.34 -21.37 -13.13
C ILE A 554 -22.05 -21.78 -12.42
N VAL A 555 -21.59 -23.01 -12.60
CA VAL A 555 -20.31 -23.46 -12.01
C VAL A 555 -19.13 -22.70 -12.62
N LEU A 556 -19.12 -22.46 -13.93
CA LEU A 556 -18.11 -21.64 -14.61
C LEU A 556 -18.08 -20.19 -14.12
N ALA A 557 -19.24 -19.57 -13.91
CA ALA A 557 -19.34 -18.23 -13.33
C ALA A 557 -18.75 -18.20 -11.92
N ALA A 558 -19.06 -19.19 -11.08
CA ALA A 558 -18.52 -19.31 -9.73
C ALA A 558 -16.99 -19.46 -9.71
N VAL A 559 -16.40 -20.36 -10.50
CA VAL A 559 -14.94 -20.60 -10.48
C VAL A 559 -14.13 -19.51 -11.18
N ARG A 560 -14.73 -18.77 -12.13
CA ARG A 560 -14.12 -17.56 -12.70
C ARG A 560 -14.08 -16.40 -11.70
N GLN A 561 -14.99 -16.37 -10.73
CA GLN A 561 -15.02 -15.37 -9.65
C GLN A 561 -14.04 -15.74 -8.51
N ASP A 562 -14.07 -16.98 -8.02
CA ASP A 562 -13.10 -17.56 -7.07
C ASP A 562 -12.83 -19.02 -7.45
N GLY A 563 -11.61 -19.35 -7.91
CA GLY A 563 -11.23 -20.69 -8.33
C GLY A 563 -11.39 -21.75 -7.22
N ARG A 564 -11.39 -21.33 -5.95
CA ARG A 564 -11.64 -22.23 -4.81
C ARG A 564 -13.13 -22.59 -4.65
N ALA A 565 -14.05 -21.95 -5.38
CA ALA A 565 -15.46 -22.37 -5.44
C ALA A 565 -15.64 -23.80 -5.99
N LEU A 566 -14.66 -24.31 -6.73
CA LEU A 566 -14.63 -25.68 -7.26
C LEU A 566 -14.80 -26.75 -6.16
N GLN A 567 -14.38 -26.47 -4.92
CA GLN A 567 -14.59 -27.37 -3.78
C GLN A 567 -16.08 -27.62 -3.45
N PHE A 568 -16.98 -26.74 -3.90
CA PHE A 568 -18.43 -26.83 -3.70
C PHE A 568 -19.18 -27.35 -4.93
N ALA A 569 -18.51 -27.48 -6.08
CA ALA A 569 -19.10 -28.06 -7.28
C ALA A 569 -19.32 -29.58 -7.12
N PHE A 570 -20.26 -30.16 -7.87
CA PHE A 570 -20.44 -31.61 -7.88
C PHE A 570 -19.20 -32.32 -8.45
N PRO A 571 -18.94 -33.59 -8.07
CA PRO A 571 -17.78 -34.35 -8.57
C PRO A 571 -17.66 -34.39 -10.10
N GLU A 572 -18.80 -34.41 -10.80
CA GLU A 572 -18.88 -34.34 -12.27
C GLU A 572 -18.26 -33.05 -12.86
N PHE A 573 -18.18 -31.95 -12.11
CA PHE A 573 -17.49 -30.71 -12.51
C PHE A 573 -16.07 -30.59 -11.94
N GLN A 574 -15.76 -31.27 -10.85
CA GLN A 574 -14.37 -31.49 -10.39
C GLN A 574 -13.60 -32.44 -11.32
N GLU A 575 -14.33 -33.16 -12.18
CA GLU A 575 -13.87 -34.02 -13.26
C GLU A 575 -14.22 -33.46 -14.67
N ASP A 576 -14.74 -32.22 -14.78
CA ASP A 576 -14.89 -31.50 -16.06
C ASP A 576 -13.65 -30.65 -16.36
N ARG A 577 -12.95 -30.99 -17.45
CA ARG A 577 -11.68 -30.35 -17.81
C ARG A 577 -11.78 -28.84 -18.03
N GLU A 578 -12.89 -28.35 -18.57
CA GLU A 578 -13.06 -26.91 -18.87
C GLU A 578 -13.28 -26.12 -17.58
N VAL A 579 -14.12 -26.63 -16.68
CA VAL A 579 -14.36 -26.01 -15.37
C VAL A 579 -13.08 -26.00 -14.54
N VAL A 580 -12.38 -27.14 -14.50
CA VAL A 580 -11.11 -27.27 -13.78
C VAL A 580 -10.05 -26.35 -14.34
N LEU A 581 -9.90 -26.25 -15.66
CA LEU A 581 -8.93 -25.35 -16.29
C LEU A 581 -9.23 -23.88 -15.97
N ALA A 582 -10.50 -23.46 -16.02
CA ALA A 582 -10.91 -22.12 -15.62
C ALA A 582 -10.59 -21.83 -14.13
N ALA A 583 -10.82 -22.81 -13.26
CA ALA A 583 -10.53 -22.68 -11.82
C ALA A 583 -9.02 -22.57 -11.53
N VAL A 584 -8.17 -23.41 -12.12
CA VAL A 584 -6.70 -23.35 -11.87
C VAL A 584 -6.04 -22.13 -12.51
N GLN A 585 -6.57 -21.62 -13.63
CA GLN A 585 -6.11 -20.37 -14.23
C GLN A 585 -6.43 -19.15 -13.35
N GLN A 586 -7.56 -19.17 -12.64
CA GLN A 586 -7.93 -18.14 -11.66
C GLN A 586 -7.10 -18.27 -10.38
N ASN A 587 -6.97 -19.49 -9.84
CA ASN A 587 -6.15 -19.79 -8.67
C ASN A 587 -5.59 -21.22 -8.74
N GLY A 588 -4.27 -21.36 -8.86
CA GLY A 588 -3.59 -22.66 -8.97
C GLY A 588 -3.83 -23.61 -7.80
N GLU A 589 -4.18 -23.13 -6.60
CA GLU A 589 -4.56 -23.99 -5.48
C GLU A 589 -5.81 -24.84 -5.78
N ALA A 590 -6.64 -24.45 -6.75
CA ALA A 590 -7.83 -25.21 -7.13
C ALA A 590 -7.51 -26.66 -7.57
N LEU A 591 -6.28 -26.94 -8.02
CA LEU A 591 -5.82 -28.28 -8.42
C LEU A 591 -6.08 -29.34 -7.33
N ARG A 592 -5.97 -28.96 -6.04
CA ARG A 592 -6.19 -29.84 -4.88
C ARG A 592 -7.61 -30.41 -4.76
N PHE A 593 -8.59 -29.81 -5.45
CA PHE A 593 -10.00 -30.20 -5.40
C PHE A 593 -10.40 -31.07 -6.60
N THR A 594 -9.43 -31.59 -7.37
CA THR A 594 -9.66 -32.26 -8.66
C THR A 594 -8.89 -33.56 -8.76
N ARG A 595 -9.27 -34.42 -9.71
CA ARG A 595 -8.46 -35.60 -10.10
C ARG A 595 -7.51 -35.33 -11.27
N PHE A 596 -7.49 -34.10 -11.79
CA PHE A 596 -6.65 -33.71 -12.93
C PHE A 596 -5.17 -33.47 -12.57
N GLY A 597 -4.70 -33.91 -11.40
CA GLY A 597 -3.28 -33.97 -11.09
C GLY A 597 -2.46 -34.80 -12.10
N GLY A 598 -3.08 -35.62 -12.94
CA GLY A 598 -2.42 -36.31 -14.07
C GLY A 598 -2.53 -35.62 -15.44
N ASP A 599 -3.34 -34.56 -15.60
CA ASP A 599 -3.45 -33.84 -16.88
C ASP A 599 -2.36 -32.77 -16.96
N LYS A 600 -1.46 -32.93 -17.93
CA LYS A 600 -0.27 -32.10 -18.06
C LYS A 600 -0.59 -30.62 -18.28
N ASP A 601 -1.60 -30.29 -19.06
CA ASP A 601 -1.92 -28.88 -19.35
C ASP A 601 -2.56 -28.21 -18.12
N VAL A 602 -3.41 -28.94 -17.41
CA VAL A 602 -4.05 -28.46 -16.16
C VAL A 602 -3.00 -28.24 -15.07
N VAL A 603 -2.08 -29.20 -14.89
CA VAL A 603 -0.98 -29.06 -13.92
C VAL A 603 -0.03 -27.93 -14.32
N LEU A 604 0.34 -27.80 -15.59
CA LEU A 604 1.18 -26.68 -16.06
C LEU A 604 0.52 -25.33 -15.75
N ALA A 605 -0.76 -25.16 -16.10
CA ALA A 605 -1.51 -23.94 -15.79
C ALA A 605 -1.58 -23.65 -14.27
N ALA A 606 -1.68 -24.68 -13.43
CA ALA A 606 -1.66 -24.52 -11.98
C ALA A 606 -0.27 -24.13 -11.43
N VAL A 607 0.81 -24.80 -11.86
CA VAL A 607 2.17 -24.53 -11.34
C VAL A 607 2.76 -23.23 -11.88
N GLU A 608 2.32 -22.74 -13.05
CA GLU A 608 2.62 -21.39 -13.55
C GLU A 608 2.01 -20.29 -12.68
N ARG A 609 0.86 -20.55 -12.04
CA ARG A 609 0.21 -19.61 -11.10
C ARG A 609 0.77 -19.73 -9.68
N ASN A 610 0.97 -20.96 -9.19
CA ASN A 610 1.58 -21.24 -7.89
C ASN A 610 2.35 -22.57 -7.93
N GLY A 611 3.68 -22.52 -8.05
CA GLY A 611 4.53 -23.70 -8.25
C GLY A 611 4.59 -24.67 -7.07
N VAL A 612 4.14 -24.26 -5.88
CA VAL A 612 3.99 -25.17 -4.72
C VAL A 612 2.91 -26.23 -4.98
N THR A 613 1.95 -25.95 -5.88
CA THR A 613 0.87 -26.86 -6.26
C THR A 613 1.33 -28.14 -6.98
N LEU A 614 2.62 -28.24 -7.35
CA LEU A 614 3.25 -29.49 -7.79
C LEU A 614 3.07 -30.64 -6.77
N GLU A 615 2.88 -30.30 -5.48
CA GLU A 615 2.50 -31.26 -4.43
C GLU A 615 1.23 -32.07 -4.77
N TYR A 616 0.29 -31.48 -5.52
CA TYR A 616 -0.98 -32.10 -5.92
C TYR A 616 -0.93 -32.77 -7.31
N ALA A 617 0.20 -32.71 -8.00
CA ALA A 617 0.40 -33.39 -9.27
C ALA A 617 0.61 -34.91 -9.07
N SER A 618 0.36 -35.69 -10.13
CA SER A 618 0.63 -37.12 -10.17
C SER A 618 2.13 -37.40 -10.05
N GLN A 619 2.48 -38.61 -9.60
CA GLN A 619 3.89 -39.03 -9.51
C GLN A 619 4.61 -38.97 -10.87
N GLU A 620 3.88 -39.19 -11.97
CA GLU A 620 4.40 -39.07 -13.33
C GLU A 620 4.77 -37.61 -13.68
N LEU A 621 3.93 -36.64 -13.32
CA LEU A 621 4.20 -35.22 -13.57
C LEU A 621 5.17 -34.59 -12.56
N GLN A 622 5.27 -35.15 -11.35
CA GLN A 622 6.37 -34.89 -10.42
C GLN A 622 7.71 -35.48 -10.91
N ASP A 623 7.70 -36.35 -11.91
CA ASP A 623 8.89 -36.92 -12.59
C ASP A 623 9.10 -36.36 -14.02
N ASP A 624 8.19 -35.50 -14.50
CA ASP A 624 8.29 -34.85 -15.82
C ASP A 624 9.17 -33.60 -15.74
N VAL A 625 10.34 -33.66 -16.39
CA VAL A 625 11.35 -32.59 -16.41
C VAL A 625 10.76 -31.22 -16.75
N ARG A 626 9.84 -31.12 -17.73
CA ARG A 626 9.27 -29.82 -18.14
C ARG A 626 8.30 -29.27 -17.09
N THR A 627 7.43 -30.11 -16.55
CA THR A 627 6.44 -29.74 -15.53
C THR A 627 7.14 -29.36 -14.22
N VAL A 628 8.13 -30.14 -13.80
CA VAL A 628 8.95 -29.82 -12.64
C VAL A 628 9.79 -28.57 -12.87
N LEU A 629 10.33 -28.32 -14.08
CA LEU A 629 11.00 -27.05 -14.37
C LEU A 629 10.03 -25.87 -14.38
N ALA A 630 8.85 -25.93 -14.99
CA ALA A 630 7.83 -24.87 -14.85
C ALA A 630 7.48 -24.62 -13.36
N ALA A 631 7.31 -25.71 -12.60
CA ALA A 631 7.21 -25.71 -11.15
C ALA A 631 8.53 -25.42 -10.42
N ILE A 632 9.66 -25.20 -11.10
CA ILE A 632 10.91 -24.59 -10.62
C ILE A 632 11.07 -23.13 -11.13
N HIS A 633 10.11 -22.65 -11.94
CA HIS A 633 10.05 -21.32 -12.60
C HIS A 633 8.88 -20.35 -12.16
N ASN A 634 7.87 -20.75 -11.34
CA ASN A 634 6.99 -19.86 -10.46
C ASN A 634 7.39 -19.46 -8.96
N ASN A 635 7.40 -20.34 -7.92
CA ASN A 635 7.95 -20.14 -6.53
C ASN A 635 8.95 -21.26 -6.02
N GLY A 636 10.25 -20.94 -5.79
CA GLY A 636 11.50 -21.77 -5.88
C GLY A 636 11.55 -23.15 -5.20
N VAL A 637 10.90 -23.23 -4.05
CA VAL A 637 10.95 -24.34 -3.06
C VAL A 637 10.38 -25.66 -3.60
N ALA A 638 9.61 -25.62 -4.67
CA ALA A 638 8.90 -26.77 -5.23
C ALA A 638 9.77 -27.94 -5.73
N LEU A 639 11.10 -27.76 -5.89
CA LEU A 639 12.03 -28.88 -6.13
C LEU A 639 11.90 -29.98 -5.06
N LYS A 640 11.47 -29.64 -3.82
CA LYS A 640 11.21 -30.63 -2.76
C LYS A 640 10.10 -31.64 -3.10
N TYR A 641 9.15 -31.27 -3.98
CA TYR A 641 8.04 -32.10 -4.46
C TYR A 641 8.35 -32.85 -5.76
N ALA A 642 9.50 -32.59 -6.38
CA ALA A 642 9.96 -33.39 -7.52
C ALA A 642 10.25 -34.83 -7.06
N SER A 643 10.18 -35.77 -8.01
CA SER A 643 10.47 -37.18 -7.76
C SER A 643 11.86 -37.38 -7.15
N LYS A 644 12.04 -38.49 -6.42
CA LYS A 644 13.37 -38.90 -5.95
C LYS A 644 14.36 -39.10 -7.11
N ARG A 645 13.89 -39.51 -8.30
CA ARG A 645 14.73 -39.70 -9.49
C ARG A 645 15.29 -38.36 -9.96
N LEU A 646 14.46 -37.35 -10.19
CA LEU A 646 14.89 -36.03 -10.62
C LEU A 646 15.74 -35.33 -9.56
N ARG A 647 15.36 -35.42 -8.28
CA ARG A 647 16.16 -34.88 -7.16
C ARG A 647 17.55 -35.52 -7.05
N SER A 648 17.72 -36.77 -7.49
CA SER A 648 19.01 -37.48 -7.51
C SER A 648 19.69 -37.48 -8.89
N ASP A 649 19.15 -36.79 -9.89
CA ASP A 649 19.75 -36.65 -11.21
C ASP A 649 20.67 -35.43 -11.24
N ARG A 650 21.98 -35.70 -11.39
CA ARG A 650 23.03 -34.67 -11.44
C ARG A 650 22.82 -33.68 -12.58
N THR A 651 22.36 -34.15 -13.74
CA THR A 651 22.18 -33.28 -14.91
C THR A 651 20.96 -32.40 -14.73
N PHE A 652 19.84 -32.97 -14.27
CA PHE A 652 18.62 -32.21 -13.98
C PHE A 652 18.84 -31.14 -12.90
N VAL A 653 19.45 -31.50 -11.76
CA VAL A 653 19.70 -30.55 -10.67
C VAL A 653 20.68 -29.47 -11.11
N LEU A 654 21.73 -29.81 -11.87
CA LEU A 654 22.68 -28.82 -12.39
C LEU A 654 22.05 -27.87 -13.41
N ASP A 655 21.19 -28.37 -14.30
CA ASP A 655 20.50 -27.55 -15.30
C ASP A 655 19.40 -26.69 -14.67
N ALA A 656 18.71 -27.19 -13.64
CA ALA A 656 17.84 -26.37 -12.80
C ALA A 656 18.66 -25.26 -12.09
N VAL A 657 19.82 -25.58 -11.51
CA VAL A 657 20.72 -24.57 -10.89
C VAL A 657 21.21 -23.54 -11.93
N ARG A 658 21.53 -23.95 -13.17
CA ARG A 658 21.92 -23.04 -14.26
C ARG A 658 20.79 -22.14 -14.72
N SER A 659 19.57 -22.67 -14.92
CA SER A 659 18.41 -21.92 -15.39
C SER A 659 17.83 -20.98 -14.32
N THR A 660 18.04 -21.30 -13.05
CA THR A 660 17.55 -20.53 -11.89
C THR A 660 18.61 -19.62 -11.25
N ARG A 661 19.90 -19.88 -11.53
CA ARG A 661 21.10 -19.30 -10.88
C ARG A 661 21.10 -19.45 -9.35
N ALA A 662 20.37 -20.42 -8.82
CA ALA A 662 20.16 -20.63 -7.40
C ALA A 662 20.90 -21.88 -6.90
N SER A 663 22.18 -21.74 -6.51
CA SER A 663 22.99 -22.86 -5.98
C SER A 663 22.34 -23.55 -4.78
N TRP A 664 21.59 -22.82 -3.95
CA TRP A 664 20.87 -23.35 -2.78
C TRP A 664 19.84 -24.44 -3.12
N LEU A 665 19.39 -24.55 -4.38
CA LEU A 665 18.53 -25.65 -4.83
C LEU A 665 19.18 -27.03 -4.62
N VAL A 666 20.51 -27.12 -4.61
CA VAL A 666 21.22 -28.38 -4.33
C VAL A 666 20.89 -28.93 -2.92
N ARG A 667 20.49 -28.07 -1.97
CA ARG A 667 20.02 -28.50 -0.63
C ARG A 667 18.64 -29.16 -0.64
N LEU A 668 17.88 -29.03 -1.72
CA LEU A 668 16.60 -29.71 -1.95
C LEU A 668 16.75 -30.92 -2.89
N ALA A 669 17.97 -31.25 -3.34
CA ALA A 669 18.28 -32.46 -4.09
C ALA A 669 18.08 -33.72 -3.21
N GLY A 670 18.36 -34.90 -3.76
CA GLY A 670 18.43 -36.13 -2.98
C GLY A 670 19.69 -36.15 -2.13
N ASP A 671 19.63 -36.80 -0.96
CA ASP A 671 20.68 -36.77 0.07
C ASP A 671 22.09 -37.03 -0.50
N ASN A 672 22.22 -38.02 -1.39
CA ASN A 672 23.47 -38.38 -2.08
C ASN A 672 24.11 -37.25 -2.90
N LEU A 673 23.34 -36.26 -3.37
CA LEU A 673 23.83 -35.13 -4.16
C LEU A 673 24.10 -33.89 -3.32
N CYS A 674 23.30 -33.65 -2.26
CA CYS A 674 23.54 -32.50 -1.39
C CYS A 674 24.75 -32.69 -0.46
N THR A 675 25.22 -33.93 -0.28
CA THR A 675 26.45 -34.26 0.47
C THR A 675 27.68 -34.54 -0.41
N ASP A 676 27.54 -34.53 -1.74
CA ASP A 676 28.69 -34.69 -2.66
C ASP A 676 29.36 -33.34 -2.86
N GLU A 677 30.46 -33.10 -2.14
CA GLU A 677 31.24 -31.86 -2.18
C GLU A 677 31.65 -31.45 -3.61
N ALA A 678 32.05 -32.42 -4.45
CA ALA A 678 32.44 -32.14 -5.83
C ALA A 678 31.23 -31.74 -6.69
N PHE A 679 30.06 -32.34 -6.45
CA PHE A 679 28.83 -31.94 -7.13
C PHE A 679 28.30 -30.58 -6.66
N VAL A 680 28.32 -30.33 -5.35
CA VAL A 680 27.95 -29.04 -4.76
C VAL A 680 28.86 -27.95 -5.29
N GLN A 681 30.17 -28.19 -5.37
CA GLN A 681 31.13 -27.28 -6.00
C GLN A 681 30.82 -27.04 -7.47
N THR A 682 30.54 -28.09 -8.25
CA THR A 682 30.11 -27.96 -9.66
C THR A 682 28.82 -27.15 -9.81
N CYS A 683 27.86 -27.31 -8.89
CA CYS A 683 26.61 -26.53 -8.86
C CYS A 683 26.86 -25.07 -8.46
N ASN A 684 27.77 -24.81 -7.52
CA ASN A 684 28.20 -23.46 -7.16
C ASN A 684 28.86 -22.75 -8.34
N GLU A 685 29.78 -23.42 -9.04
CA GLU A 685 30.43 -22.90 -10.25
C GLU A 685 29.45 -22.66 -11.40
N ALA A 686 28.46 -23.54 -11.58
CA ALA A 686 27.45 -23.41 -12.63
C ALA A 686 26.35 -22.36 -12.32
N ALA A 687 26.04 -22.14 -11.04
CA ALA A 687 25.30 -20.95 -10.60
C ALA A 687 26.13 -19.68 -10.87
N GLY A 688 27.43 -19.77 -10.61
CA GLY A 688 28.43 -18.71 -10.67
C GLY A 688 29.09 -18.56 -9.29
N THR A 689 30.42 -18.43 -9.23
CA THR A 689 31.12 -18.02 -8.01
C THR A 689 30.54 -16.70 -7.51
N GLY A 690 30.40 -16.52 -6.20
CA GLY A 690 29.77 -15.35 -5.61
C GLY A 690 30.61 -14.73 -4.51
N LEU A 691 31.01 -13.47 -4.65
CA LEU A 691 31.80 -12.76 -3.62
C LEU A 691 30.92 -12.33 -2.42
N VAL A 692 30.92 -13.15 -1.36
CA VAL A 692 30.09 -13.00 -0.15
C VAL A 692 30.68 -11.99 0.85
N PHE A 693 29.86 -10.99 1.19
CA PHE A 693 30.03 -10.10 2.36
C PHE A 693 29.06 -10.52 3.48
N THR A 694 29.33 -10.21 4.76
CA THR A 694 28.44 -10.59 5.89
C THR A 694 28.87 -9.98 7.24
N TYR A 695 27.91 -9.86 8.17
CA TYR A 695 28.06 -9.32 9.52
C TYR A 695 27.54 -10.34 10.55
N TYR A 696 28.42 -11.22 11.05
CA TYR A 696 28.00 -12.45 11.73
C TYR A 696 27.62 -12.27 13.21
N TYR A 697 26.63 -13.06 13.66
CA TYR A 697 26.23 -13.14 15.07
C TYR A 697 27.25 -13.90 15.95
N SER A 698 27.95 -14.90 15.38
CA SER A 698 29.02 -15.65 16.04
C SER A 698 30.15 -16.02 15.07
N TYR A 699 31.31 -16.38 15.62
CA TYR A 699 32.49 -16.84 14.86
C TYR A 699 32.26 -18.19 14.16
N ASP A 700 31.38 -19.04 14.71
CA ASP A 700 31.07 -20.36 14.15
C ASP A 700 30.22 -20.24 12.87
N CYS A 701 29.27 -19.30 12.85
CA CYS A 701 28.49 -18.98 11.64
C CYS A 701 29.38 -18.50 10.47
N PHE A 702 30.51 -17.84 10.78
CA PHE A 702 31.53 -17.47 9.78
C PHE A 702 32.33 -18.68 9.28
N GLN A 703 32.65 -19.64 10.16
CA GLN A 703 33.30 -20.90 9.77
C GLN A 703 32.42 -21.68 8.80
N ASP A 704 31.14 -21.87 9.13
CA ASP A 704 30.18 -22.60 8.29
C ASP A 704 30.01 -21.92 6.93
N MET A 705 29.88 -20.59 6.88
CA MET A 705 29.71 -19.85 5.62
C MET A 705 30.97 -19.89 4.74
N ARG A 706 32.16 -19.90 5.34
CA ARG A 706 33.44 -20.06 4.63
C ARG A 706 33.61 -21.47 4.04
N LEU A 707 32.93 -22.48 4.60
CA LEU A 707 32.87 -23.84 4.04
C LEU A 707 31.78 -23.97 2.95
N LEU A 708 30.73 -23.17 3.03
CA LEU A 708 29.59 -23.20 2.09
C LEU A 708 29.81 -22.40 0.78
N PHE A 709 30.69 -21.40 0.79
CA PHE A 709 31.02 -20.58 -0.37
C PHE A 709 32.53 -20.51 -0.60
N THR A 710 33.02 -21.09 -1.70
CA THR A 710 34.42 -20.92 -2.15
C THR A 710 34.65 -19.53 -2.74
N ALA A 711 34.86 -18.54 -1.87
CA ALA A 711 35.18 -17.17 -2.23
C ALA A 711 36.08 -16.47 -1.20
N SER A 712 36.83 -15.46 -1.65
CA SER A 712 37.64 -14.58 -0.80
C SER A 712 36.75 -13.73 0.12
N GLY A 713 36.62 -14.15 1.38
CA GLY A 713 35.76 -13.48 2.36
C GLY A 713 36.41 -12.26 3.02
N ALA A 714 35.63 -11.20 3.21
CA ALA A 714 35.95 -10.10 4.12
C ALA A 714 35.00 -10.13 5.31
N SER A 715 35.50 -9.82 6.50
CA SER A 715 34.68 -9.71 7.71
C SER A 715 34.96 -8.42 8.47
N VAL A 716 33.88 -7.81 8.97
CA VAL A 716 33.94 -6.97 10.16
C VAL A 716 33.52 -7.87 11.32
N PRO A 717 34.26 -7.95 12.44
CA PRO A 717 33.88 -8.80 13.55
C PRO A 717 32.54 -8.33 14.14
N GLY A 718 31.56 -9.23 14.21
CA GLY A 718 30.32 -9.07 14.96
C GLY A 718 30.36 -9.79 16.31
N GLY A 719 29.31 -9.62 17.13
CA GLY A 719 29.21 -10.23 18.46
C GLY A 719 30.09 -9.55 19.52
N SER A 720 30.58 -10.31 20.51
CA SER A 720 31.34 -9.76 21.65
C SER A 720 32.66 -9.08 21.26
N ALA A 721 33.25 -9.43 20.11
CA ALA A 721 34.41 -8.73 19.55
C ALA A 721 34.05 -7.32 19.07
N TYR A 722 32.86 -7.12 18.51
CA TYR A 722 32.33 -5.79 18.17
C TYR A 722 32.08 -4.96 19.43
N GLU A 723 31.49 -5.55 20.47
CA GLU A 723 31.30 -4.90 21.78
C GLU A 723 32.65 -4.48 22.39
N LEU A 724 33.70 -5.31 22.31
CA LEU A 724 35.04 -4.97 22.83
C LEU A 724 35.68 -3.78 22.09
N VAL A 725 35.62 -3.80 20.76
CA VAL A 725 36.10 -2.70 19.91
C VAL A 725 35.29 -1.43 20.19
N MET A 726 33.96 -1.52 20.16
CA MET A 726 33.07 -0.38 20.40
C MET A 726 33.08 0.10 21.86
N ALA A 727 33.50 -0.70 22.83
CA ALA A 727 33.76 -0.25 24.20
C ALA A 727 35.02 0.63 24.24
N LYS A 728 36.15 0.16 23.70
CA LYS A 728 37.38 0.97 23.55
C LYS A 728 37.10 2.28 22.79
N LEU A 729 36.38 2.22 21.66
CA LEU A 729 36.00 3.39 20.85
C LEU A 729 35.05 4.37 21.58
N ARG A 730 34.33 3.93 22.64
CA ARG A 730 33.43 4.78 23.44
C ARG A 730 34.10 5.40 24.66
N GLU A 731 35.21 4.83 25.14
CA GLU A 731 36.01 5.40 26.24
C GLU A 731 36.92 6.55 25.76
N GLU A 732 37.47 6.46 24.54
CA GLU A 732 38.32 7.51 23.96
C GLU A 732 37.59 8.30 22.86
N LYS A 733 37.56 9.64 23.00
CA LYS A 733 36.77 10.55 22.14
C LYS A 733 37.21 10.56 20.67
N GLY A 734 36.60 9.67 19.88
CA GLY A 734 36.68 9.60 18.42
C GLY A 734 37.85 8.77 17.91
N SER A 735 37.60 7.78 17.06
CA SER A 735 38.63 6.77 16.77
C SER A 735 38.45 5.99 15.45
N ALA A 736 39.59 5.67 14.83
CA ALA A 736 39.70 4.86 13.61
C ALA A 736 39.86 3.37 13.96
N ALA A 737 39.66 2.48 12.99
CA ALA A 737 39.70 1.04 13.23
C ALA A 737 40.53 0.29 12.17
N THR A 738 41.30 -0.70 12.63
CA THR A 738 42.12 -1.58 11.80
C THR A 738 41.29 -2.78 11.38
N VAL A 739 41.18 -3.06 10.09
CA VAL A 739 40.45 -4.20 9.53
C VAL A 739 41.43 -5.18 8.89
N TRP A 740 41.07 -6.45 8.78
CA TRP A 740 41.86 -7.46 8.07
C TRP A 740 41.09 -7.92 6.82
N PHE A 741 41.76 -7.91 5.67
CA PHE A 741 41.22 -8.36 4.38
C PHE A 741 42.17 -9.41 3.82
N ASP A 742 41.68 -10.62 3.55
CA ASP A 742 42.49 -11.77 3.10
C ASP A 742 43.80 -12.00 3.89
N GLY A 743 43.74 -11.83 5.22
CA GLY A 743 44.91 -11.97 6.09
C GLY A 743 45.90 -10.80 6.07
N ILE A 744 45.62 -9.71 5.33
CA ILE A 744 46.42 -8.48 5.25
C ILE A 744 45.75 -7.38 6.10
N PRO A 745 46.49 -6.63 6.93
CA PRO A 745 45.93 -5.53 7.71
C PRO A 745 45.73 -4.28 6.83
N VAL A 746 44.57 -3.64 6.94
CA VAL A 746 44.14 -2.50 6.12
C VAL A 746 43.45 -1.41 6.97
N PHE A 747 43.62 -0.15 6.58
CA PHE A 747 43.23 1.01 7.38
C PHE A 747 41.88 1.62 6.95
N GLY A 748 41.05 2.00 7.92
CA GLY A 748 39.80 2.75 7.72
C GLY A 748 39.39 3.58 8.94
N ILE A 749 38.53 4.58 8.74
CA ILE A 749 37.90 5.33 9.85
C ILE A 749 36.48 4.80 10.03
N SER A 750 36.07 4.46 11.25
CA SER A 750 34.65 4.32 11.58
C SER A 750 34.12 5.66 12.05
N ALA A 751 33.03 6.16 11.45
CA ALA A 751 32.29 7.29 11.99
C ALA A 751 31.26 6.82 13.02
N ASP A 752 30.87 7.70 13.95
CA ASP A 752 29.92 7.48 15.06
C ASP A 752 28.51 6.98 14.65
N SER A 753 28.24 6.88 13.35
CA SER A 753 27.04 6.30 12.73
C SER A 753 27.23 4.87 12.20
N GLY A 754 28.30 4.19 12.60
CA GLY A 754 28.68 2.85 12.08
C GLY A 754 29.14 2.86 10.62
N ARG A 755 29.57 4.02 10.11
CA ARG A 755 29.80 4.27 8.69
C ARG A 755 31.30 4.41 8.41
N TRP A 756 31.85 3.53 7.58
CA TRP A 756 33.26 3.60 7.20
C TRP A 756 33.52 4.83 6.30
N LEU A 757 34.49 5.65 6.69
CA LEU A 757 34.93 6.81 5.93
C LEU A 757 36.35 6.58 5.37
N HIS A 758 36.52 6.97 4.12
CA HIS A 758 37.81 6.93 3.45
C HIS A 758 38.77 7.97 4.09
N PRO A 759 40.06 7.64 4.35
CA PRO A 759 40.99 8.53 5.07
C PRO A 759 41.19 9.94 4.51
N TYR A 760 40.83 10.15 3.23
CA TYR A 760 40.95 11.42 2.51
C TYR A 760 39.62 11.97 1.98
N GLY A 761 38.49 11.54 2.55
CA GLY A 761 37.15 12.06 2.21
C GLY A 761 36.48 11.45 0.98
N GLU A 762 37.23 11.20 -0.10
CA GLU A 762 36.73 10.56 -1.34
C GLU A 762 37.73 9.50 -1.87
N GLU A 763 37.32 8.66 -2.84
CA GLU A 763 38.17 7.62 -3.47
C GLU A 763 39.48 8.22 -3.99
N CYS A 764 40.60 8.04 -3.27
CA CYS A 764 41.86 8.68 -3.67
C CYS A 764 42.63 7.92 -4.76
N GLY A 765 42.14 6.76 -5.18
CA GLY A 765 42.78 5.87 -6.17
C GLY A 765 44.07 5.18 -5.70
N ARG A 766 44.57 5.49 -4.50
CA ARG A 766 45.83 4.93 -3.95
C ARG A 766 45.52 3.66 -3.17
N ASP A 767 46.24 2.58 -3.46
CA ASP A 767 46.23 1.40 -2.57
C ASP A 767 46.86 1.75 -1.23
N MET A 768 48.05 2.34 -1.26
CA MET A 768 48.88 2.53 -0.07
C MET A 768 48.77 3.96 0.46
N VAL A 769 48.31 4.08 1.70
CA VAL A 769 48.15 5.33 2.45
C VAL A 769 49.34 5.51 3.39
N GLU A 770 49.96 6.68 3.33
CA GLU A 770 51.16 7.01 4.11
C GLU A 770 50.79 7.75 5.39
N VAL A 771 51.29 7.28 6.53
CA VAL A 771 51.01 7.83 7.86
C VAL A 771 51.70 9.20 8.01
N PRO A 772 50.96 10.30 8.23
CA PRO A 772 51.54 11.64 8.33
C PRO A 772 52.37 11.82 9.62
N PRO A 773 53.41 12.69 9.59
CA PRO A 773 54.27 12.92 10.74
C PRO A 773 53.53 13.55 11.93
N PRO A 774 53.96 13.29 13.19
CA PRO A 774 53.39 13.91 14.38
C PRO A 774 53.58 15.42 14.38
N GLY A 775 52.51 16.17 14.67
CA GLY A 775 52.54 17.63 14.77
C GLY A 775 51.14 18.24 14.92
N PRO A 776 51.04 19.55 15.25
CA PRO A 776 49.77 20.27 15.37
C PRO A 776 49.10 20.39 14.00
N GLY A 777 48.18 19.46 13.71
CA GLY A 777 47.56 19.26 12.40
C GLY A 777 47.48 17.79 11.96
N ARG A 778 48.21 16.87 12.62
CA ARG A 778 47.98 15.42 12.46
C ARG A 778 46.58 15.09 12.98
N HIS A 779 45.70 14.66 12.08
CA HIS A 779 44.32 14.31 12.44
C HIS A 779 44.31 13.19 13.51
N PRO A 780 43.54 13.29 14.60
CA PRO A 780 43.61 12.36 15.75
C PRO A 780 43.49 10.88 15.39
N MET A 781 42.77 10.55 14.32
CA MET A 781 42.65 9.20 13.73
C MET A 781 43.99 8.46 13.56
N TRP A 782 45.09 9.19 13.33
CA TRP A 782 46.40 8.61 13.05
C TRP A 782 47.15 8.18 14.31
N ASN A 783 46.57 8.40 15.49
CA ASN A 783 47.16 8.07 16.78
C ASN A 783 46.54 6.77 17.38
N ALA A 784 45.58 6.15 16.69
CA ALA A 784 44.98 4.87 17.12
C ALA A 784 45.96 3.69 16.94
N MET A 785 45.95 2.74 17.88
CA MET A 785 46.80 1.55 17.82
C MET A 785 46.35 0.55 16.74
N LEU A 786 47.33 -0.06 16.08
CA LEU A 786 47.16 -1.25 15.25
C LEU A 786 47.20 -2.50 16.14
N GLU A 787 46.05 -3.13 16.38
CA GLU A 787 46.02 -4.46 17.00
C GLU A 787 46.64 -5.51 16.06
N SER A 788 47.53 -6.34 16.57
CA SER A 788 48.19 -7.39 15.79
C SER A 788 48.32 -8.69 16.57
N ARG A 789 48.43 -9.83 15.87
CA ARG A 789 48.69 -11.15 16.47
C ARG A 789 50.02 -11.24 17.25
N ILE A 790 50.83 -10.18 17.25
CA ILE A 790 52.15 -10.08 17.89
C ILE A 790 52.23 -8.88 18.86
N GLY A 791 51.08 -8.32 19.25
CA GLY A 791 50.97 -7.17 20.15
C GLY A 791 50.66 -5.86 19.43
N ASP A 792 50.06 -4.92 20.17
CA ASP A 792 49.55 -3.65 19.66
C ASP A 792 50.69 -2.66 19.41
N LYS A 793 50.64 -1.93 18.29
CA LYS A 793 51.68 -0.93 17.93
C LYS A 793 51.06 0.33 17.35
N GLU A 794 51.65 1.49 17.66
CA GLU A 794 51.30 2.73 16.97
C GLU A 794 51.78 2.70 15.51
N PRO A 795 51.00 3.24 14.56
CA PRO A 795 51.43 3.41 13.17
C PRO A 795 52.57 4.45 13.09
N ALA A 796 53.76 3.99 12.69
CA ALA A 796 54.95 4.82 12.54
C ALA A 796 54.78 5.84 11.39
N ALA A 797 55.27 7.07 11.58
CA ALA A 797 55.24 8.10 10.55
C ALA A 797 56.02 7.64 9.29
N GLY A 798 55.43 7.84 8.10
CA GLY A 798 55.95 7.35 6.83
C GLY A 798 55.66 5.87 6.52
N ALA A 799 55.09 5.11 7.46
CA ALA A 799 54.62 3.76 7.16
C ALA A 799 53.46 3.80 6.15
N LYS A 800 53.38 2.77 5.30
CA LYS A 800 52.39 2.67 4.23
C LYS A 800 51.48 1.47 4.45
N HIS A 801 50.18 1.72 4.58
CA HIS A 801 49.17 0.68 4.81
C HIS A 801 48.12 0.68 3.69
N PRO A 802 47.56 -0.47 3.30
CA PRO A 802 46.52 -0.49 2.28
C PRO A 802 45.24 0.17 2.79
N CYS A 803 44.59 0.98 1.95
CA CYS A 803 43.25 1.48 2.21
C CYS A 803 42.24 0.35 2.00
N TRP A 804 41.43 0.07 3.01
CA TRP A 804 40.40 -0.98 2.95
C TRP A 804 39.48 -0.82 1.73
N CYS A 805 38.99 0.40 1.47
CA CYS A 805 38.16 0.75 0.31
C CYS A 805 38.81 0.41 -1.03
N CYS A 806 39.98 1.01 -1.31
CA CYS A 806 40.63 0.91 -2.61
C CYS A 806 41.11 -0.51 -2.91
N HIS A 807 41.60 -1.21 -1.88
CA HIS A 807 42.07 -2.58 -2.00
C HIS A 807 40.92 -3.55 -2.27
N TRP A 808 39.81 -3.42 -1.53
CA TRP A 808 38.58 -4.19 -1.74
C TRP A 808 37.99 -3.99 -3.14
N LEU A 809 37.83 -2.74 -3.61
CA LEU A 809 37.30 -2.44 -4.95
C LEU A 809 38.09 -3.15 -6.06
N ARG A 810 39.42 -3.22 -5.95
CA ARG A 810 40.27 -3.90 -6.94
C ARG A 810 40.14 -5.41 -6.89
N ALA A 811 40.06 -6.00 -5.70
CA ALA A 811 39.84 -7.43 -5.55
C ALA A 811 38.50 -7.85 -6.20
N VAL A 812 37.43 -7.09 -5.96
CA VAL A 812 36.11 -7.33 -6.56
C VAL A 812 36.15 -7.20 -8.09
N LYS A 813 36.79 -6.15 -8.63
CA LYS A 813 36.96 -5.98 -10.09
C LYS A 813 37.75 -7.14 -10.71
N LYS A 814 38.88 -7.52 -10.12
CA LYS A 814 39.72 -8.63 -10.60
C LYS A 814 38.96 -9.97 -10.60
N SER A 815 38.24 -10.29 -9.53
CA SER A 815 37.45 -11.54 -9.49
C SER A 815 36.34 -11.54 -10.55
N HIS A 816 35.71 -10.40 -10.83
CA HIS A 816 34.75 -10.31 -11.93
C HIS A 816 35.40 -10.49 -13.31
N GLU A 817 36.57 -9.87 -13.54
CA GLU A 817 37.37 -10.07 -14.77
C GLU A 817 37.79 -11.54 -14.97
N GLU A 818 38.01 -12.27 -13.88
CA GLU A 818 38.25 -13.72 -13.86
C GLU A 818 36.98 -14.57 -14.06
N GLY A 819 35.83 -13.93 -14.33
CA GLY A 819 34.56 -14.57 -14.67
C GLY A 819 33.60 -14.79 -13.48
N ALA A 820 33.93 -14.28 -12.29
CA ALA A 820 33.08 -14.45 -11.12
C ALA A 820 31.83 -13.57 -11.15
N VAL A 821 30.76 -14.10 -10.56
CA VAL A 821 29.62 -13.31 -10.13
C VAL A 821 29.98 -12.67 -8.77
N VAL A 822 29.50 -11.46 -8.51
CA VAL A 822 29.78 -10.77 -7.24
C VAL A 822 28.48 -10.82 -6.44
N CYS A 823 28.51 -11.36 -5.21
CA CYS A 823 27.30 -11.80 -4.50
C CYS A 823 27.31 -11.36 -3.03
N CYS A 824 27.04 -10.08 -2.77
CA CYS A 824 26.96 -9.55 -1.42
C CYS A 824 25.86 -10.28 -0.62
N THR A 825 26.05 -10.48 0.68
CA THR A 825 24.97 -10.98 1.55
C THR A 825 24.86 -10.10 2.79
N THR A 826 23.64 -9.92 3.31
CA THR A 826 23.42 -9.08 4.49
C THR A 826 22.74 -9.91 5.56
N SER A 827 23.52 -10.36 6.54
CA SER A 827 23.06 -11.16 7.67
C SER A 827 22.43 -10.26 8.74
N ASN A 828 21.11 -10.10 8.67
CA ASN A 828 20.29 -9.51 9.73
C ASN A 828 19.49 -10.61 10.42
N ILE A 829 20.18 -11.53 11.11
CA ILE A 829 19.53 -12.47 12.05
C ILE A 829 19.57 -11.81 13.42
N TYR A 830 18.40 -11.42 13.95
CA TYR A 830 18.27 -10.82 15.28
C TYR A 830 17.47 -11.73 16.21
N GLN A 831 17.97 -11.90 17.44
CA GLN A 831 17.12 -12.29 18.57
C GLN A 831 16.40 -11.03 19.12
N ASP A 832 15.18 -11.22 19.63
CA ASP A 832 14.23 -10.13 19.93
C ASP A 832 14.74 -9.09 20.95
N ASP A 833 15.67 -9.47 21.84
CA ASP A 833 16.19 -8.59 22.89
C ASP A 833 17.31 -7.65 22.41
N TRP A 834 18.03 -8.01 21.34
CA TRP A 834 19.20 -7.26 20.85
C TRP A 834 18.82 -5.88 20.30
N VAL A 835 17.77 -5.82 19.47
CA VAL A 835 17.25 -4.56 18.90
C VAL A 835 16.67 -3.67 19.99
N ALA A 836 16.00 -4.25 20.98
CA ALA A 836 15.40 -3.54 22.10
C ALA A 836 16.44 -2.94 23.06
N LYS A 837 17.61 -3.57 23.20
CA LYS A 837 18.66 -3.19 24.17
C LYS A 837 19.72 -2.24 23.61
N TYR A 838 20.06 -2.35 22.32
CA TYR A 838 21.17 -1.59 21.72
C TYR A 838 20.75 -0.62 20.60
N GLY A 839 19.47 -0.58 20.21
CA GLY A 839 18.95 0.38 19.23
C GLY A 839 19.48 0.20 17.80
N ALA A 840 20.15 -0.93 17.51
CA ALA A 840 20.70 -1.22 16.20
C ALA A 840 19.61 -1.76 15.25
N GLY A 841 19.08 -0.89 14.39
CA GLY A 841 18.35 -1.28 13.19
C GLY A 841 19.12 -0.81 11.96
N SER A 842 19.53 -1.72 11.08
CA SER A 842 20.05 -1.31 9.77
C SER A 842 18.87 -0.86 8.89
N SER A 843 19.03 0.28 8.23
CA SER A 843 17.95 0.95 7.53
C SER A 843 18.14 0.84 6.01
N GLU A 844 17.47 -0.10 5.37
CA GLU A 844 16.78 0.26 4.13
C GLU A 844 15.31 -0.15 4.21
N LEU A 845 14.52 0.53 3.41
CA LEU A 845 13.08 0.59 3.53
C LEU A 845 12.47 0.41 2.14
N SER A 846 11.31 -0.25 2.05
CA SER A 846 10.48 -0.03 0.87
C SER A 846 10.03 1.43 0.85
N ASP A 847 9.85 2.05 -0.32
CA ASP A 847 9.52 3.49 -0.35
C ASP A 847 8.18 3.74 0.38
N ALA A 848 7.17 2.85 0.27
CA ALA A 848 5.91 2.97 1.00
C ALA A 848 6.08 2.82 2.53
N SER A 849 6.91 1.90 3.00
CA SER A 849 7.27 1.84 4.42
C SER A 849 8.11 3.07 4.83
N ALA A 850 8.97 3.61 3.95
CA ALA A 850 9.82 4.80 4.22
C ALA A 850 8.96 6.02 4.47
N ASP A 851 7.87 6.12 3.72
CA ASP A 851 6.87 7.16 3.83
C ASP A 851 5.98 6.96 5.08
N GLN A 852 5.68 5.71 5.46
CA GLN A 852 5.00 5.37 6.72
C GLN A 852 5.83 5.71 7.99
N LEU A 853 7.07 6.17 7.81
CA LEU A 853 8.11 6.30 8.84
C LEU A 853 8.94 7.56 8.84
N ARG A 854 9.04 8.21 7.68
CA ARG A 854 9.84 9.41 7.43
C ARG A 854 11.36 9.18 7.55
N LEU A 855 11.89 8.08 6.98
CA LEU A 855 13.33 7.95 6.71
C LEU A 855 13.67 8.29 5.24
N PRO A 856 14.86 8.88 4.96
CA PRO A 856 15.20 9.37 3.63
C PRO A 856 15.49 8.25 2.61
N ARG A 857 14.89 8.38 1.42
CA ARG A 857 15.05 7.47 0.26
C ARG A 857 16.47 7.51 -0.34
N GLU A 858 16.93 6.39 -0.90
CA GLU A 858 18.25 6.27 -1.53
C GLU A 858 18.24 6.53 -3.05
N THR A 859 19.38 7.01 -3.58
CA THR A 859 19.58 7.32 -5.00
C THR A 859 20.85 6.70 -5.56
N PHE A 860 20.70 5.97 -6.67
CA PHE A 860 21.74 5.14 -7.29
C PHE A 860 22.37 5.84 -8.49
N LYS A 861 23.69 5.72 -8.64
CA LYS A 861 24.45 6.43 -9.69
C LYS A 861 24.06 6.01 -11.12
N ASN A 862 23.58 4.79 -11.29
CA ASN A 862 23.14 4.22 -12.56
C ASN A 862 21.60 4.14 -12.68
N GLY A 863 20.86 4.82 -11.80
CA GLY A 863 19.40 4.72 -11.67
C GLY A 863 18.95 3.58 -10.72
N LYS A 864 17.74 3.69 -10.16
CA LYS A 864 17.09 2.58 -9.45
C LYS A 864 16.59 1.56 -10.51
N PRO A 865 16.94 0.27 -10.46
CA PRO A 865 16.25 -0.73 -11.28
C PRO A 865 14.76 -0.80 -10.95
N GLU A 866 13.98 -1.24 -11.94
CA GLU A 866 12.53 -1.41 -11.85
C GLU A 866 12.19 -2.42 -10.72
N GLY A 867 11.35 -2.00 -9.76
CA GLY A 867 11.08 -2.78 -8.54
C GLY A 867 12.00 -2.48 -7.34
N TRP A 868 12.51 -1.25 -7.20
CA TRP A 868 13.29 -0.88 -6.01
C TRP A 868 12.43 -0.70 -4.75
N GLY A 869 12.82 -1.38 -3.67
CA GLY A 869 12.28 -1.16 -2.32
C GLY A 869 11.01 -1.98 -2.09
N GLU A 870 10.02 -1.81 -2.96
CA GLU A 870 8.97 -2.78 -3.22
C GLU A 870 9.10 -3.20 -4.69
N GLY A 871 9.12 -4.50 -4.92
CA GLY A 871 9.34 -5.01 -6.25
C GLY A 871 9.66 -6.47 -6.29
N SER A 872 9.55 -6.99 -7.49
CA SER A 872 9.48 -8.40 -7.76
C SER A 872 10.85 -8.88 -8.25
N ILE A 873 11.66 -9.46 -7.37
CA ILE A 873 12.97 -9.98 -7.75
C ILE A 873 12.74 -11.15 -8.70
N GLN A 874 12.91 -10.91 -9.98
CA GLN A 874 13.07 -11.92 -11.02
C GLN A 874 14.40 -12.66 -10.77
N VAL A 875 14.38 -13.70 -9.94
CA VAL A 875 15.40 -14.74 -10.05
C VAL A 875 15.24 -15.40 -11.41
N SER A 876 16.35 -15.86 -12.00
CA SER A 876 16.46 -16.13 -13.45
C SER A 876 15.56 -17.25 -14.01
N ASN A 877 14.83 -17.93 -13.14
CA ASN A 877 13.75 -18.83 -13.47
C ASN A 877 12.39 -18.12 -13.72
N GLY A 878 12.29 -16.79 -13.62
CA GLY A 878 11.03 -16.05 -13.74
C GLY A 878 10.22 -15.98 -12.44
N ARG A 879 10.81 -16.46 -11.32
CA ARG A 879 10.16 -16.49 -10.00
C ARG A 879 10.22 -15.13 -9.33
N SER A 880 9.16 -14.35 -9.53
CA SER A 880 9.12 -12.92 -9.24
C SER A 880 8.77 -12.67 -7.76
N PHE A 881 9.77 -12.62 -6.88
CA PHE A 881 9.56 -12.48 -5.43
C PHE A 881 9.28 -11.04 -5.01
N LEU A 882 8.06 -10.74 -4.55
CA LEU A 882 7.76 -9.43 -3.99
C LEU A 882 8.52 -9.21 -2.68
N ARG A 883 9.45 -8.26 -2.70
CA ARG A 883 10.26 -7.86 -1.55
C ARG A 883 9.45 -6.93 -0.65
N GLU A 884 8.99 -7.44 0.48
CA GLU A 884 8.29 -6.66 1.51
C GLU A 884 8.91 -6.98 2.87
N ALA A 885 9.60 -6.00 3.47
CA ALA A 885 10.31 -6.18 4.73
C ALA A 885 9.36 -5.92 5.92
N LYS A 886 9.36 -6.78 6.93
CA LYS A 886 8.42 -6.64 8.06
C LYS A 886 8.79 -5.46 8.95
N VAL A 887 7.84 -4.55 9.11
CA VAL A 887 7.85 -3.36 9.98
C VAL A 887 7.96 -3.76 11.46
N HIS A 888 9.07 -3.40 12.10
CA HIS A 888 9.36 -3.60 13.53
C HIS A 888 8.34 -2.83 14.40
N PRO A 889 7.64 -3.47 15.35
CA PRO A 889 6.41 -2.91 15.91
C PRO A 889 6.55 -1.58 16.66
N ARG A 890 7.74 -1.27 17.20
CA ARG A 890 7.99 -0.10 18.07
C ARG A 890 8.72 1.07 17.39
N THR A 891 9.70 0.81 16.52
CA THR A 891 10.35 1.86 15.69
C THR A 891 9.65 2.07 14.36
N LYS A 892 8.71 1.16 14.04
CA LYS A 892 8.00 1.02 12.77
C LYS A 892 8.89 0.73 11.54
N LEU A 893 10.24 0.67 11.66
CA LEU A 893 11.16 0.41 10.53
C LEU A 893 11.23 -1.07 10.12
N PRO A 894 11.48 -1.42 8.85
CA PRO A 894 11.44 -2.78 8.35
C PRO A 894 12.75 -3.49 8.63
N LEU A 895 12.67 -4.78 8.91
CA LEU A 895 13.84 -5.57 9.25
C LEU A 895 14.58 -6.00 7.99
N GLY A 896 15.76 -5.42 7.77
CA GLY A 896 16.72 -5.87 6.76
C GLY A 896 17.55 -4.75 6.14
N ILE A 897 18.70 -5.17 5.59
CA ILE A 897 19.52 -4.53 4.54
C ILE A 897 20.70 -3.67 5.07
N GLY A 898 21.89 -3.96 4.52
CA GLY A 898 23.22 -3.65 5.07
C GLY A 898 23.74 -2.21 4.91
N CYS A 899 25.07 -2.04 4.94
CA CYS A 899 25.67 -0.72 5.19
C CYS A 899 25.68 0.19 3.96
N ARG A 900 25.21 1.43 4.18
CA ARG A 900 25.06 2.54 3.22
C ARG A 900 26.33 3.02 2.50
N TRP A 901 27.46 2.39 2.75
CA TRP A 901 28.76 2.67 2.13
C TRP A 901 29.16 1.54 1.17
N GLU A 902 28.97 0.28 1.60
CA GLU A 902 29.26 -0.92 0.81
C GLU A 902 28.47 -0.85 -0.50
N ARG A 903 27.18 -0.51 -0.39
CA ARG A 903 26.28 -0.37 -1.52
C ARG A 903 26.74 0.69 -2.53
N LYS A 904 26.99 1.94 -2.08
CA LYS A 904 27.47 3.04 -2.94
C LYS A 904 28.72 2.67 -3.76
N ALA A 905 29.59 1.82 -3.20
CA ALA A 905 30.82 1.41 -3.85
C ALA A 905 30.63 0.17 -4.76
N LEU A 906 29.69 -0.72 -4.44
CA LEU A 906 29.19 -1.76 -5.38
C LEU A 906 28.48 -1.11 -6.58
N ASP A 907 27.69 -0.06 -6.36
CA ASP A 907 26.98 0.71 -7.41
C ASP A 907 27.94 1.47 -8.35
N GLY A 908 29.22 1.62 -7.96
CA GLY A 908 30.29 2.21 -8.75
C GLY A 908 31.06 1.20 -9.61
N LEU A 909 30.67 -0.07 -9.59
CA LEU A 909 31.23 -1.11 -10.44
C LEU A 909 30.51 -1.13 -11.80
N GLU A 910 31.27 -1.38 -12.87
CA GLU A 910 30.75 -1.37 -14.26
C GLU A 910 30.05 -2.70 -14.63
N PHE A 911 29.76 -3.55 -13.65
CA PHE A 911 29.23 -4.90 -13.80
C PHE A 911 28.24 -5.25 -12.68
N PRO A 912 27.29 -6.19 -12.92
CA PRO A 912 26.23 -6.50 -11.97
C PRO A 912 26.71 -7.22 -10.71
N VAL A 913 26.21 -6.76 -9.56
CA VAL A 913 26.41 -7.36 -8.23
C VAL A 913 25.06 -7.87 -7.72
N TYR A 914 25.02 -9.13 -7.31
CA TYR A 914 23.85 -9.81 -6.79
C TYR A 914 23.84 -9.70 -5.25
N VAL A 915 22.66 -9.73 -4.64
CA VAL A 915 22.49 -9.60 -3.18
C VAL A 915 21.60 -10.71 -2.65
N PHE A 916 22.10 -11.52 -1.72
CA PHE A 916 21.33 -12.58 -1.07
C PHE A 916 20.92 -12.21 0.36
N PHE A 917 19.68 -12.58 0.71
CA PHE A 917 19.16 -12.58 2.08
C PHE A 917 19.15 -14.02 2.60
N MET A 918 19.83 -14.24 3.73
CA MET A 918 19.76 -15.50 4.49
C MET A 918 18.76 -15.28 5.64
N PRO A 919 17.85 -16.24 5.91
CA PRO A 919 16.95 -16.20 7.07
C PRO A 919 17.70 -16.46 8.39
#